data_AF-L1NEY9-F1
#
_entry.id   AF-L1NEY9-F1
#
_cell.length_a   1.000
_cell.length_b   1.000
_cell.length_c   1.000
_cell.angle_alpha   90.00
_cell.angle_beta   90.00
_cell.angle_gamma   90.00
#
_symmetry.space_group_name_H-M   'P 1'
#
loop_
_entity.id
_entity.type
_entity.pdbx_description
1 polymer ?
#
loop_
_entity_poly.entity_id
_entity_poly.type
_entity_poly.pdbx_seq_one_letter_code
_entity_poly.pdbx_strand_id
1 'polypeptide(L)'
;MKDSYFHYQLPFLSSLGRSLTTLIEVLRKLSRRFPQYLQRGIPGTSRGEAPNTPITSLTKGDIRTFFPFLYLTLVPLIGLDHLYAETHSSTSPLHAVKVRAEVHTGHVFIRWAATDEEGWKRLNKYGVRLTRETLVRGGKLLTQPEEKLLAEVLRPSITDQVKELSGKHPMAAILAQALWGEDFEVDFSGKDPISRAITASEKSQQRFLFSLFAADQCFPMAQAVGWGWIDKTISDGESYLYKVTPLTPTNEGTIESGQTYVEADQRTEFVPPLGLSVHFLDASALLSWEYESLAGLYPSYRIERSLDGETFTPITETPITQMGENTSSSTPITYLDSIENNRTYYYRIAGITSFGTRGEYSEIISGRAHKSLSENPILHHPQSDPNAAVTFSWFFPDVEAPLLSHFRLLSSEGGKHYHTFLDNISPTSRSYKVGILPPENRYFRLEAIAANGGVTSSPPIFYQQVDSLPPSPPLGLTAHVDTLGRINLSWQAGHEADLLGYRLYRAYTEAEELIPINDTPLIGTSWQDSVDMHSLNEQVYYAISALDRRYNQSTLSQRVVAKKPQLRPPTSPIITEIVPQKKGLEIRWVSGGENSLTGFEVYRRQDGDTQATLLLYLSNPRATSYLDKNIDSRKVYFYSVCSVISSSLRSLPSPEHRAMRP
;
A
#
# COMPACT_ATOMS: atom_id res chain seq x y z
N MET A 1 4.26 21.85 -15.09
CA MET A 1 5.47 21.39 -14.40
C MET A 1 5.03 20.88 -13.04
N LYS A 2 5.21 19.57 -12.82
CA LYS A 2 5.19 18.82 -11.55
C LYS A 2 4.04 19.06 -10.55
N ASP A 3 3.14 18.08 -10.47
CA ASP A 3 2.85 17.29 -9.24
C ASP A 3 1.42 16.78 -9.24
N SER A 4 1.24 15.47 -9.47
CA SER A 4 0.18 14.60 -8.90
C SER A 4 0.14 13.25 -9.64
N TYR A 5 1.10 12.38 -9.32
CA TYR A 5 1.03 10.94 -9.60
C TYR A 5 1.25 10.20 -8.28
N PHE A 6 0.63 9.02 -8.16
CA PHE A 6 0.56 8.09 -7.02
C PHE A 6 -0.65 8.25 -6.09
N HIS A 7 -1.70 7.49 -6.38
CA HIS A 7 -2.07 6.32 -5.58
C HIS A 7 -3.18 5.56 -6.28
N TYR A 8 -2.98 4.26 -6.57
CA TYR A 8 -3.87 3.16 -6.21
C TYR A 8 -3.27 1.85 -6.73
N GLN A 9 -2.73 1.06 -5.80
CA GLN A 9 -2.31 -0.32 -6.00
C GLN A 9 -3.54 -1.25 -5.95
N LEU A 10 -3.56 -2.21 -6.89
CA LEU A 10 -4.03 -3.60 -6.80
C LEU A 10 -5.17 -3.93 -5.81
N PRO A 11 -6.29 -4.46 -6.35
CA PRO A 11 -6.55 -5.88 -6.15
C PRO A 11 -7.00 -6.55 -7.47
N PHE A 12 -6.04 -7.06 -8.24
CA PHE A 12 -6.30 -7.82 -9.46
C PHE A 12 -5.55 -9.15 -9.30
N LEU A 13 -6.19 -10.17 -8.71
CA LEU A 13 -5.73 -11.57 -8.77
C LEU A 13 -6.75 -12.62 -8.27
N SER A 14 -8.03 -12.29 -8.03
CA SER A 14 -9.00 -13.25 -7.49
C SER A 14 -10.25 -13.52 -8.34
N SER A 15 -10.33 -13.05 -9.60
CA SER A 15 -11.52 -13.29 -10.46
C SER A 15 -11.26 -14.09 -11.75
N LEU A 16 -10.03 -14.50 -12.04
CA LEU A 16 -9.66 -15.11 -13.33
C LEU A 16 -9.87 -16.64 -13.46
N GLY A 17 -10.45 -17.32 -12.46
CA GLY A 17 -10.51 -18.78 -12.43
C GLY A 17 -11.86 -19.46 -12.70
N ARG A 18 -12.95 -18.72 -12.97
CA ARG A 18 -14.32 -19.33 -13.00
C ARG A 18 -15.21 -18.94 -14.20
N SER A 19 -14.73 -18.11 -15.12
CA SER A 19 -15.55 -17.59 -16.23
C SER A 19 -15.47 -18.41 -17.54
N LEU A 20 -14.40 -19.18 -17.78
CA LEU A 20 -14.22 -19.88 -19.07
C LEU A 20 -14.85 -21.28 -19.11
N THR A 21 -14.82 -22.02 -17.99
CA THR A 21 -15.38 -23.37 -17.90
C THR A 21 -16.90 -23.37 -18.06
N THR A 22 -17.56 -22.33 -17.55
CA THR A 22 -19.02 -22.21 -17.56
C THR A 22 -19.58 -21.88 -18.95
N LEU A 23 -18.88 -21.08 -19.77
CA LEU A 23 -19.28 -20.79 -21.15
C LEU A 23 -19.11 -22.05 -22.05
N ILE A 24 -18.03 -22.81 -21.85
CA ILE A 24 -17.78 -24.08 -22.55
C ILE A 24 -18.80 -25.15 -22.12
N GLU A 25 -19.18 -25.20 -20.85
CA GLU A 25 -20.22 -26.11 -20.32
C GLU A 25 -21.61 -25.77 -20.88
N VAL A 26 -21.93 -24.48 -21.04
CA VAL A 26 -23.19 -23.98 -21.64
C VAL A 26 -23.22 -24.29 -23.14
N LEU A 27 -22.13 -24.08 -23.86
CA LEU A 27 -22.00 -24.44 -25.28
C LEU A 27 -22.06 -25.98 -25.49
N ARG A 28 -21.48 -26.79 -24.60
CA ARG A 28 -21.61 -28.26 -24.60
C ARG A 28 -23.00 -28.76 -24.24
N LYS A 29 -23.73 -28.05 -23.37
CA LYS A 29 -25.13 -28.41 -23.01
C LYS A 29 -26.12 -28.03 -24.10
N LEU A 30 -25.90 -26.92 -24.81
CA LEU A 30 -26.74 -26.49 -25.94
C LEU A 30 -26.57 -27.39 -27.17
N SER A 31 -25.35 -27.87 -27.47
CA SER A 31 -25.11 -28.78 -28.60
C SER A 31 -25.66 -30.19 -28.40
N ARG A 32 -25.83 -30.66 -27.14
CA ARG A 32 -26.34 -32.01 -26.83
C ARG A 32 -27.86 -32.15 -26.84
N ARG A 33 -28.64 -31.06 -26.90
CA ARG A 33 -30.12 -31.11 -26.83
C ARG A 33 -30.86 -31.12 -28.18
N PHE A 34 -30.13 -31.19 -29.30
CA PHE A 34 -30.71 -31.05 -30.65
C PHE A 34 -30.89 -32.31 -31.52
N PRO A 35 -30.97 -33.56 -30.99
CA PRO A 35 -31.47 -34.67 -31.82
C PRO A 35 -32.74 -35.37 -31.28
N GLN A 36 -33.65 -34.67 -30.59
CA GLN A 36 -34.95 -35.26 -30.20
C GLN A 36 -36.21 -34.61 -30.79
N TYR A 37 -36.08 -33.59 -31.63
CA TYR A 37 -37.23 -32.89 -32.22
C TYR A 37 -37.21 -32.92 -33.75
N LEU A 38 -37.20 -34.11 -34.35
CA LEU A 38 -37.38 -34.29 -35.80
C LEU A 38 -38.14 -35.58 -36.17
N GLN A 39 -39.11 -36.01 -35.34
CA GLN A 39 -40.13 -36.96 -35.77
C GLN A 39 -41.52 -36.50 -35.33
N ARG A 40 -42.26 -35.88 -36.26
CA ARG A 40 -43.71 -36.11 -36.43
C ARG A 40 -44.18 -35.38 -37.69
N GLY A 41 -44.41 -36.18 -38.73
CA GLY A 41 -45.19 -35.78 -39.89
C GLY A 41 -46.70 -35.76 -39.59
N ILE A 42 -47.37 -34.91 -40.37
CA ILE A 42 -48.78 -34.75 -40.78
C ILE A 42 -49.78 -35.89 -40.39
N PRO A 43 -51.06 -35.57 -40.09
CA PRO A 43 -51.90 -36.32 -39.14
C PRO A 43 -52.78 -37.42 -39.77
N GLY A 44 -53.07 -38.45 -38.97
CA GLY A 44 -54.06 -39.50 -39.28
C GLY A 44 -54.65 -40.12 -38.00
N THR A 45 -55.90 -39.73 -37.72
CA THR A 45 -56.98 -40.43 -36.98
C THR A 45 -56.70 -41.45 -35.85
N SER A 46 -57.22 -41.08 -34.67
CA SER A 46 -58.14 -41.84 -33.79
C SER A 46 -57.66 -42.31 -32.39
N ARG A 47 -58.41 -41.78 -31.41
CA ARG A 47 -58.84 -42.30 -30.09
C ARG A 47 -57.82 -42.81 -29.05
N GLY A 48 -57.88 -42.18 -27.88
CA GLY A 48 -57.44 -42.74 -26.59
C GLY A 48 -57.34 -41.67 -25.51
N GLU A 49 -58.15 -41.79 -24.46
CA GLU A 49 -58.45 -40.79 -23.41
C GLU A 49 -57.28 -40.42 -22.48
N ALA A 50 -57.43 -39.25 -21.84
CA ALA A 50 -56.54 -38.59 -20.88
C ALA A 50 -56.63 -39.22 -19.45
N PRO A 51 -55.86 -38.75 -18.44
CA PRO A 51 -56.11 -37.43 -17.85
C PRO A 51 -54.87 -36.59 -17.47
N ASN A 52 -55.15 -35.30 -17.37
CA ASN A 52 -54.32 -34.18 -16.92
C ASN A 52 -53.61 -34.39 -15.56
N THR A 53 -52.39 -33.87 -15.44
CA THR A 53 -51.90 -33.17 -14.24
C THR A 53 -50.89 -32.06 -14.63
N PRO A 54 -50.85 -30.92 -13.91
CA PRO A 54 -50.14 -29.72 -14.33
C PRO A 54 -48.72 -29.58 -13.74
N ILE A 55 -47.86 -28.88 -14.50
CA ILE A 55 -46.73 -28.00 -14.14
C ILE A 55 -45.87 -28.36 -12.91
N THR A 56 -44.57 -28.56 -13.13
CA THR A 56 -43.54 -28.12 -12.17
C THR A 56 -42.37 -27.45 -12.88
N SER A 57 -42.25 -26.15 -12.62
CA SER A 57 -41.08 -25.31 -12.87
C SER A 57 -39.88 -25.80 -12.08
N LEU A 58 -38.71 -25.87 -12.72
CA LEU A 58 -37.44 -26.05 -12.02
C LEU A 58 -37.00 -24.72 -11.40
N THR A 59 -36.65 -24.79 -10.12
CA THR A 59 -36.39 -23.70 -9.19
C THR A 59 -34.97 -23.13 -9.29
N LYS A 60 -34.89 -21.86 -8.85
CA LYS A 60 -33.68 -21.04 -8.63
C LYS A 60 -32.69 -21.69 -7.65
N GLY A 61 -31.40 -21.50 -7.92
CA GLY A 61 -30.30 -21.72 -7.00
C GLY A 61 -29.02 -21.04 -7.48
N ASP A 62 -28.80 -19.82 -6.97
CA ASP A 62 -27.57 -19.04 -6.79
C ASP A 62 -26.43 -19.06 -7.83
N ILE A 63 -26.19 -17.88 -8.44
CA ILE A 63 -24.97 -17.07 -8.24
C ILE A 63 -25.35 -15.61 -8.56
N ARG A 64 -25.24 -14.75 -7.54
CA ARG A 64 -25.33 -13.29 -7.65
C ARG A 64 -23.93 -12.73 -7.95
N THR A 65 -23.94 -11.59 -8.63
CA THR A 65 -22.87 -10.59 -8.85
C THR A 65 -22.02 -10.67 -10.12
N PHE A 66 -22.01 -9.50 -10.79
CA PHE A 66 -21.12 -8.91 -11.80
C PHE A 66 -21.65 -8.74 -13.24
N PHE A 67 -21.45 -7.49 -13.71
CA PHE A 67 -21.73 -6.85 -15.02
C PHE A 67 -23.09 -6.17 -15.21
N PRO A 68 -23.16 -4.84 -15.00
CA PRO A 68 -24.11 -3.99 -15.68
C PRO A 68 -23.48 -3.41 -16.97
N PHE A 69 -24.36 -3.27 -17.97
CA PHE A 69 -24.18 -2.62 -19.26
C PHE A 69 -23.45 -3.46 -20.35
N LEU A 70 -24.04 -3.47 -21.55
CA LEU A 70 -23.48 -3.99 -22.79
C LEU A 70 -24.20 -3.23 -23.91
N TYR A 71 -23.66 -2.07 -24.30
CA TYR A 71 -24.15 -1.31 -25.45
C TYR A 71 -23.02 -1.00 -26.44
N LEU A 72 -23.31 -1.30 -27.72
CA LEU A 72 -22.64 -0.88 -28.95
C LEU A 72 -21.11 -1.11 -29.07
N THR A 73 -20.74 -2.14 -29.84
CA THR A 73 -20.12 -2.04 -31.18
C THR A 73 -19.69 -3.44 -31.62
N LEU A 74 -20.65 -4.18 -32.18
CA LEU A 74 -20.39 -5.44 -32.86
C LEU A 74 -20.92 -5.26 -34.26
N VAL A 75 -20.02 -5.25 -35.25
CA VAL A 75 -20.16 -5.78 -36.62
C VAL A 75 -19.06 -5.14 -37.48
N PRO A 76 -18.00 -5.90 -37.85
CA PRO A 76 -16.95 -5.40 -38.76
C PRO A 76 -17.39 -5.33 -40.24
N LEU A 77 -18.68 -5.53 -40.56
CA LEU A 77 -19.27 -5.11 -41.83
C LEU A 77 -19.65 -3.62 -41.87
N ILE A 78 -19.78 -2.98 -40.71
CA ILE A 78 -20.00 -1.54 -40.59
C ILE A 78 -18.64 -0.98 -40.20
N GLY A 79 -17.81 -0.69 -41.21
CA GLY A 79 -16.50 -0.06 -40.98
C GLY A 79 -16.61 1.22 -40.14
N LEU A 80 -15.48 1.67 -39.63
CA LEU A 80 -15.23 2.89 -38.86
C LEU A 80 -15.61 4.22 -39.55
N ASP A 81 -16.52 4.22 -40.53
CA ASP A 81 -16.98 5.43 -41.25
C ASP A 81 -17.82 6.37 -40.37
N HIS A 82 -18.07 6.03 -39.12
CA HIS A 82 -18.80 6.90 -38.18
C HIS A 82 -17.97 8.03 -37.55
N LEU A 83 -16.68 8.18 -37.87
CA LEU A 83 -15.82 9.20 -37.23
C LEU A 83 -15.65 10.53 -38.01
N TYR A 84 -16.38 10.76 -39.11
CA TYR A 84 -16.38 12.06 -39.81
C TYR A 84 -17.77 12.56 -40.21
N ALA A 85 -18.78 12.37 -39.35
CA ALA A 85 -20.09 12.99 -39.52
C ALA A 85 -20.64 13.59 -38.22
N GLU A 86 -19.84 14.36 -37.49
CA GLU A 86 -20.38 15.41 -36.63
C GLU A 86 -20.56 16.69 -37.45
N THR A 87 -21.71 16.79 -38.13
CA THR A 87 -22.48 18.03 -38.31
C THR A 87 -23.82 17.71 -38.99
N HIS A 88 -24.89 17.78 -38.20
CA HIS A 88 -26.30 17.95 -38.58
C HIS A 88 -26.94 17.11 -39.71
N SER A 89 -27.79 16.14 -39.34
CA SER A 89 -29.23 16.19 -39.67
C SER A 89 -30.00 15.03 -39.02
N SER A 90 -31.12 15.36 -38.38
CA SER A 90 -32.15 14.43 -37.94
C SER A 90 -32.89 13.82 -39.14
N THR A 91 -32.30 12.78 -39.73
CA THR A 91 -32.97 11.86 -40.66
C THR A 91 -32.95 10.47 -40.03
N SER A 92 -34.12 9.82 -39.92
CA SER A 92 -34.22 8.42 -39.48
C SER A 92 -33.16 7.56 -40.18
N PRO A 93 -32.50 6.61 -39.50
CA PRO A 93 -31.47 5.80 -40.13
C PRO A 93 -32.09 5.06 -41.32
N LEU A 94 -31.48 5.24 -42.49
CA LEU A 94 -31.90 4.58 -43.72
C LEU A 94 -31.59 3.08 -43.58
N HIS A 95 -32.62 2.21 -43.59
CA HIS A 95 -32.41 0.76 -43.61
C HIS A 95 -31.60 0.41 -44.86
N ALA A 96 -30.43 -0.19 -44.71
CA ALA A 96 -29.55 -0.47 -45.84
C ALA A 96 -28.91 -1.86 -45.73
N VAL A 97 -28.43 -2.35 -46.87
CA VAL A 97 -27.55 -3.51 -46.94
C VAL A 97 -26.11 -3.04 -47.06
N LYS A 98 -25.24 -3.50 -46.17
CA LYS A 98 -23.78 -3.35 -46.33
C LYS A 98 -23.22 -4.63 -46.94
N VAL A 99 -22.34 -4.47 -47.93
CA VAL A 99 -21.74 -5.56 -48.69
C VAL A 99 -20.24 -5.44 -48.60
N ARG A 100 -19.57 -6.57 -48.45
CA ARG A 100 -18.12 -6.69 -48.49
C ARG A 100 -17.73 -7.83 -49.41
N ALA A 101 -16.55 -7.71 -50.02
CA ALA A 101 -15.94 -8.78 -50.78
C ALA A 101 -14.51 -9.08 -50.33
N GLU A 102 -14.09 -10.32 -50.56
CA GLU A 102 -12.71 -10.80 -50.42
C GLU A 102 -12.32 -11.52 -51.72
N VAL A 103 -11.21 -11.10 -52.33
CA VAL A 103 -10.77 -11.53 -53.66
C VAL A 103 -9.67 -12.56 -53.50
N HIS A 104 -9.94 -13.77 -54.00
CA HIS A 104 -9.01 -14.88 -54.04
C HIS A 104 -8.71 -15.29 -55.47
N THR A 105 -7.69 -16.12 -55.65
CA THR A 105 -7.38 -16.72 -56.95
C THR A 105 -8.60 -17.46 -57.52
N GLY A 106 -9.15 -16.95 -58.62
CA GLY A 106 -10.28 -17.53 -59.34
C GLY A 106 -11.65 -17.44 -58.64
N HIS A 107 -11.75 -16.75 -57.51
CA HIS A 107 -12.98 -16.69 -56.72
C HIS A 107 -13.15 -15.33 -56.02
N VAL A 108 -14.36 -14.78 -56.03
CA VAL A 108 -14.72 -13.63 -55.18
C VAL A 108 -15.73 -14.07 -54.14
N PHE A 109 -15.39 -13.88 -52.87
CA PHE A 109 -16.27 -14.12 -51.75
C PHE A 109 -17.03 -12.84 -51.46
N ILE A 110 -18.33 -12.94 -51.23
CA ILE A 110 -19.23 -11.80 -51.03
C ILE A 110 -20.06 -12.08 -49.79
N ARG A 111 -20.17 -11.11 -48.90
CA ARG A 111 -20.97 -11.22 -47.68
C ARG A 111 -21.70 -9.91 -47.45
N TRP A 112 -22.92 -10.01 -46.96
CA TRP A 112 -23.74 -8.84 -46.66
C TRP A 112 -24.45 -8.95 -45.32
N ALA A 113 -24.88 -7.80 -44.81
CA ALA A 113 -25.63 -7.68 -43.59
C ALA A 113 -26.57 -6.47 -43.66
N ALA A 114 -27.69 -6.53 -42.94
CA ALA A 114 -28.51 -5.35 -42.69
C ALA A 114 -27.82 -4.43 -41.67
N THR A 115 -28.05 -3.12 -41.81
CA THR A 115 -27.53 -2.10 -40.87
C THR A 115 -28.24 -2.08 -39.52
N ASP A 116 -29.46 -2.62 -39.46
CA ASP A 116 -30.30 -2.60 -38.26
C ASP A 116 -31.20 -3.85 -38.17
N GLU A 117 -31.81 -4.01 -37.01
CA GLU A 117 -32.68 -5.14 -36.66
C GLU A 117 -33.90 -5.27 -37.59
N GLU A 118 -34.51 -4.16 -37.99
CA GLU A 118 -35.72 -4.17 -38.80
C GLU A 118 -35.41 -4.55 -40.25
N GLY A 119 -34.32 -4.00 -40.80
CA GLY A 119 -33.74 -4.45 -42.05
C GLY A 119 -33.43 -5.94 -42.02
N TRP A 120 -32.79 -6.43 -40.95
CA TRP A 120 -32.47 -7.85 -40.78
C TRP A 120 -33.70 -8.75 -40.81
N LYS A 121 -34.78 -8.40 -40.09
CA LYS A 121 -36.04 -9.16 -40.12
C LYS A 121 -36.62 -9.25 -41.53
N ARG A 122 -36.66 -8.11 -42.24
CA ARG A 122 -37.23 -8.03 -43.59
C ARG A 122 -36.38 -8.78 -44.61
N LEU A 123 -35.05 -8.70 -44.53
CA LEU A 123 -34.15 -9.49 -45.36
C LEU A 123 -34.30 -10.99 -45.09
N ASN A 124 -34.52 -11.41 -43.84
CA ASN A 124 -34.75 -12.82 -43.52
C ASN A 124 -36.12 -13.32 -44.00
N LYS A 125 -37.13 -12.46 -44.03
CA LYS A 125 -38.48 -12.78 -44.51
C LYS A 125 -38.54 -12.84 -46.05
N TYR A 126 -38.00 -11.83 -46.73
CA TYR A 126 -38.15 -11.64 -48.18
C TYR A 126 -36.95 -12.10 -49.00
N GLY A 127 -35.75 -12.07 -48.42
CA GLY A 127 -34.50 -12.36 -49.10
C GLY A 127 -33.93 -11.19 -49.88
N VAL A 128 -32.86 -11.49 -50.61
CA VAL A 128 -32.16 -10.59 -51.52
C VAL A 128 -31.97 -11.23 -52.89
N ARG A 129 -31.84 -10.41 -53.92
CA ARG A 129 -31.31 -10.79 -55.24
C ARG A 129 -29.85 -10.37 -55.32
N LEU A 130 -29.00 -11.23 -55.89
CA LEU A 130 -27.59 -10.93 -56.14
C LEU A 130 -27.32 -10.87 -57.64
N THR A 131 -26.88 -9.72 -58.12
CA THR A 131 -26.41 -9.51 -59.48
C THR A 131 -24.95 -9.05 -59.49
N ARG A 132 -24.29 -9.25 -60.64
CA ARG A 132 -22.93 -8.79 -60.91
C ARG A 132 -22.91 -8.08 -62.25
N GLU A 133 -22.36 -6.89 -62.29
CA GLU A 133 -22.09 -6.16 -63.53
C GLU A 133 -20.60 -6.20 -63.83
N THR A 134 -20.22 -6.58 -65.06
CA THR A 134 -18.84 -6.46 -65.53
C THR A 134 -18.65 -5.03 -66.05
N LEU A 135 -17.74 -4.29 -65.42
CA LEU A 135 -17.49 -2.88 -65.76
C LEU A 135 -16.26 -2.71 -66.64
N VAL A 136 -15.19 -3.45 -66.35
CA VAL A 136 -13.91 -3.36 -67.04
C VAL A 136 -13.54 -4.74 -67.57
N ARG A 137 -12.96 -4.79 -68.77
CA ARG A 137 -12.38 -6.02 -69.35
C ARG A 137 -11.09 -5.65 -70.10
N GLY A 138 -9.98 -6.28 -69.73
CA GLY A 138 -8.67 -6.02 -70.35
C GLY A 138 -8.22 -4.57 -70.17
N GLY A 139 -8.48 -3.98 -69.00
CA GLY A 139 -8.11 -2.60 -68.67
C GLY A 139 -8.94 -1.50 -69.35
N LYS A 140 -10.03 -1.84 -70.05
CA LYS A 140 -10.94 -0.87 -70.68
C LYS A 140 -12.33 -0.95 -70.07
N LEU A 141 -12.90 0.22 -69.76
CA LEU A 141 -14.30 0.34 -69.33
C LEU A 141 -15.24 -0.04 -70.47
N LEU A 142 -16.22 -0.91 -70.18
CA LEU A 142 -17.27 -1.30 -71.12
C LEU A 142 -18.27 -0.15 -71.28
N THR A 143 -18.69 0.12 -72.51
CA THR A 143 -19.70 1.15 -72.82
C THR A 143 -21.09 0.78 -72.31
N GLN A 144 -21.36 -0.52 -72.15
CA GLN A 144 -22.54 -1.07 -71.51
C GLN A 144 -22.09 -2.19 -70.58
N PRO A 145 -22.28 -2.05 -69.25
CA PRO A 145 -21.98 -3.12 -68.31
C PRO A 145 -22.71 -4.41 -68.65
N GLU A 146 -22.00 -5.54 -68.58
CA GLU A 146 -22.61 -6.87 -68.78
C GLU A 146 -23.16 -7.36 -67.43
N GLU A 147 -24.49 -7.33 -67.26
CA GLU A 147 -25.15 -7.85 -66.06
C GLU A 147 -25.28 -9.38 -66.10
N LYS A 148 -24.97 -10.02 -64.98
CA LYS A 148 -25.15 -11.44 -64.70
C LYS A 148 -25.96 -11.63 -63.43
N LEU A 149 -27.07 -12.37 -63.54
CA LEU A 149 -27.81 -12.85 -62.38
C LEU A 149 -27.05 -13.99 -61.72
N LEU A 150 -26.63 -13.80 -60.46
CA LEU A 150 -25.95 -14.85 -59.69
C LEU A 150 -26.95 -15.65 -58.86
N ALA A 151 -27.92 -14.99 -58.25
CA ALA A 151 -29.02 -15.63 -57.54
C ALA A 151 -30.27 -14.76 -57.55
N GLU A 152 -31.42 -15.38 -57.89
CA GLU A 152 -32.71 -14.69 -57.95
C GLU A 152 -33.28 -14.37 -56.56
N VAL A 153 -33.24 -15.35 -55.64
CA VAL A 153 -33.70 -15.19 -54.25
C VAL A 153 -32.77 -15.94 -53.30
N LEU A 154 -32.08 -15.19 -52.44
CA LEU A 154 -31.31 -15.71 -51.31
C LEU A 154 -32.01 -15.32 -50.02
N ARG A 155 -32.50 -16.32 -49.28
CA ARG A 155 -33.14 -16.13 -47.98
C ARG A 155 -32.85 -17.30 -47.05
N PRO A 156 -32.85 -17.09 -45.72
CA PRO A 156 -32.69 -18.18 -44.77
C PRO A 156 -33.77 -19.25 -44.97
N SER A 157 -33.34 -20.50 -45.04
CA SER A 157 -34.23 -21.67 -45.02
C SER A 157 -33.58 -22.82 -44.27
N ILE A 158 -34.39 -23.66 -43.62
CA ILE A 158 -33.89 -24.84 -42.91
C ILE A 158 -33.67 -25.96 -43.94
N THR A 159 -32.41 -26.16 -44.32
CA THR A 159 -31.97 -27.22 -45.24
C THR A 159 -31.16 -28.29 -44.49
N ASP A 160 -30.90 -29.43 -45.12
CA ASP A 160 -30.06 -30.46 -44.52
C ASP A 160 -28.60 -30.00 -44.35
N GLN A 161 -28.11 -29.13 -45.25
CA GLN A 161 -26.81 -28.48 -45.11
C GLN A 161 -26.74 -27.59 -43.85
N VAL A 162 -27.79 -26.81 -43.57
CA VAL A 162 -27.87 -25.96 -42.36
C VAL A 162 -27.83 -26.82 -41.09
N LYS A 163 -28.53 -27.98 -41.07
CA LYS A 163 -28.50 -28.92 -39.94
C LYS A 163 -27.12 -29.54 -39.76
N GLU A 164 -26.47 -29.96 -40.84
CA GLU A 164 -25.13 -30.52 -40.81
C GLU A 164 -24.09 -29.52 -40.29
N LEU A 165 -24.12 -28.28 -40.80
CA LEU A 165 -23.24 -27.21 -40.34
C LEU A 165 -23.46 -26.87 -38.86
N SER A 166 -24.72 -26.84 -38.41
CA SER A 166 -25.07 -26.62 -36.99
C SER A 166 -24.50 -27.71 -36.08
N GLY A 167 -24.44 -28.96 -36.54
CA GLY A 167 -23.82 -30.06 -35.80
C GLY A 167 -22.29 -30.00 -35.77
N LYS A 168 -21.66 -29.36 -36.77
CA LYS A 168 -20.20 -29.29 -36.93
C LYS A 168 -19.56 -28.05 -36.32
N HIS A 169 -20.24 -26.91 -36.37
CA HIS A 169 -19.68 -25.62 -35.96
C HIS A 169 -20.54 -24.98 -34.87
N PRO A 170 -20.00 -24.71 -33.66
CA PRO A 170 -20.76 -24.08 -32.58
C PRO A 170 -21.42 -22.77 -32.99
N MET A 171 -20.71 -21.97 -33.80
CA MET A 171 -21.25 -20.69 -34.24
C MET A 171 -22.33 -20.83 -35.30
N ALA A 172 -22.30 -21.89 -36.11
CA ALA A 172 -23.41 -22.21 -37.00
C ALA A 172 -24.69 -22.53 -36.21
N ALA A 173 -24.57 -23.29 -35.11
CA ALA A 173 -25.70 -23.58 -34.23
C ALA A 173 -26.29 -22.31 -33.59
N ILE A 174 -25.42 -21.36 -33.17
CA ILE A 174 -25.86 -20.07 -32.63
C ILE A 174 -26.64 -19.26 -33.69
N LEU A 175 -26.13 -19.20 -34.93
CA LEU A 175 -26.81 -18.54 -36.04
C LEU A 175 -28.17 -19.20 -36.34
N ALA A 176 -28.23 -20.54 -36.40
CA ALA A 176 -29.48 -21.26 -36.60
C ALA A 176 -30.50 -20.98 -35.48
N GLN A 177 -30.05 -20.97 -34.23
CA GLN A 177 -30.90 -20.67 -33.08
C GLN A 177 -31.42 -19.22 -33.13
N ALA A 178 -30.58 -18.26 -33.53
CA ALA A 178 -30.99 -16.86 -33.64
C ALA A 178 -32.08 -16.68 -34.73
N LEU A 179 -31.95 -17.39 -35.86
CA LEU A 179 -32.88 -17.32 -36.98
C LEU A 179 -34.21 -18.05 -36.76
N TRP A 180 -34.17 -19.25 -36.17
CA TRP A 180 -35.34 -20.14 -36.12
C TRP A 180 -35.70 -20.68 -34.74
N GLY A 181 -34.86 -20.46 -33.72
CA GLY A 181 -35.13 -20.94 -32.37
C GLY A 181 -36.38 -20.30 -31.78
N GLU A 182 -37.23 -21.10 -31.13
CA GLU A 182 -38.45 -20.60 -30.46
C GLU A 182 -38.11 -19.62 -29.32
N ASP A 183 -37.07 -19.92 -28.55
CA ASP A 183 -36.50 -19.06 -27.52
C ASP A 183 -35.04 -18.70 -27.82
N PHE A 184 -34.70 -17.44 -27.57
CA PHE A 184 -33.33 -16.92 -27.59
C PHE A 184 -33.22 -16.01 -26.36
N GLU A 185 -32.86 -16.60 -25.22
CA GLU A 185 -32.72 -15.88 -23.95
C GLU A 185 -31.25 -15.85 -23.53
N VAL A 186 -30.71 -14.64 -23.49
CA VAL A 186 -29.59 -14.29 -22.62
C VAL A 186 -30.26 -13.54 -21.45
N ASP A 187 -30.43 -14.21 -20.31
CA ASP A 187 -31.38 -13.84 -19.23
C ASP A 187 -31.19 -12.40 -18.70
N PHE A 188 -32.22 -11.56 -18.85
CA PHE A 188 -32.38 -10.28 -18.16
C PHE A 188 -33.86 -10.03 -17.79
N SER A 189 -34.25 -10.54 -16.63
CA SER A 189 -35.42 -10.27 -15.79
C SER A 189 -36.54 -9.28 -16.22
N GLY A 190 -37.81 -9.72 -16.13
CA GLY A 190 -38.95 -8.86 -15.72
C GLY A 190 -40.34 -9.27 -16.23
N LYS A 191 -41.28 -9.63 -15.33
CA LYS A 191 -42.68 -9.99 -15.66
C LYS A 191 -43.61 -8.77 -15.56
N ASP A 192 -43.86 -8.08 -16.68
CA ASP A 192 -44.95 -7.10 -16.87
C ASP A 192 -45.28 -6.97 -18.38
N PRO A 193 -46.49 -6.54 -18.83
CA PRO A 193 -46.84 -6.46 -20.26
C PRO A 193 -45.96 -5.49 -21.08
N ILE A 194 -45.55 -4.37 -20.46
CA ILE A 194 -44.57 -3.43 -21.03
C ILE A 194 -43.18 -4.08 -21.01
N SER A 195 -42.84 -4.82 -19.95
CA SER A 195 -41.62 -5.61 -19.89
C SER A 195 -41.58 -6.71 -20.94
N ARG A 196 -42.71 -7.29 -21.38
CA ARG A 196 -42.74 -8.28 -22.48
C ARG A 196 -42.42 -7.64 -23.83
N ALA A 197 -42.90 -6.42 -24.09
CA ALA A 197 -42.57 -5.70 -25.31
C ALA A 197 -41.09 -5.25 -25.32
N ILE A 198 -40.58 -4.77 -24.18
CA ILE A 198 -39.15 -4.46 -23.97
C ILE A 198 -38.30 -5.73 -24.11
N THR A 199 -38.66 -6.82 -23.43
CA THR A 199 -38.00 -8.13 -23.54
C THR A 199 -38.05 -8.67 -24.98
N ALA A 200 -39.16 -8.51 -25.70
CA ALA A 200 -39.27 -8.97 -27.09
C ALA A 200 -38.41 -8.13 -28.05
N SER A 201 -38.36 -6.81 -27.85
CA SER A 201 -37.46 -5.90 -28.58
C SER A 201 -36.00 -6.21 -28.27
N GLU A 202 -35.64 -6.40 -27.00
CA GLU A 202 -34.31 -6.79 -26.54
C GLU A 202 -33.91 -8.16 -27.10
N LYS A 203 -34.80 -9.16 -27.04
CA LYS A 203 -34.58 -10.50 -27.64
C LYS A 203 -34.34 -10.42 -29.13
N SER A 204 -35.08 -9.57 -29.83
CA SER A 204 -34.98 -9.42 -31.28
C SER A 204 -33.69 -8.69 -31.68
N GLN A 205 -33.33 -7.63 -30.95
CA GLN A 205 -32.04 -6.95 -31.10
C GLN A 205 -30.86 -7.89 -30.76
N GLN A 206 -30.98 -8.72 -29.73
CA GLN A 206 -29.99 -9.75 -29.39
C GLN A 206 -29.85 -10.77 -30.53
N ARG A 207 -30.95 -11.32 -31.05
CA ARG A 207 -30.92 -12.24 -32.20
C ARG A 207 -30.22 -11.61 -33.39
N PHE A 208 -30.53 -10.35 -33.71
CA PHE A 208 -29.86 -9.60 -34.75
C PHE A 208 -28.33 -9.57 -34.53
N LEU A 209 -27.86 -9.04 -33.39
CA LEU A 209 -26.44 -8.88 -33.11
C LEU A 209 -25.69 -10.21 -33.08
N PHE A 210 -26.21 -11.21 -32.34
CA PHE A 210 -25.57 -12.52 -32.23
C PHE A 210 -25.59 -13.28 -33.56
N SER A 211 -26.63 -13.14 -34.38
CA SER A 211 -26.67 -13.78 -35.70
C SER A 211 -25.61 -13.20 -36.64
N LEU A 212 -25.42 -11.87 -36.65
CA LEU A 212 -24.39 -11.24 -37.47
C LEU A 212 -22.98 -11.65 -37.00
N PHE A 213 -22.73 -11.59 -35.69
CA PHE A 213 -21.49 -12.08 -35.11
C PHE A 213 -21.25 -13.54 -35.47
N ALA A 214 -22.28 -14.38 -35.35
CA ALA A 214 -22.16 -15.80 -35.64
C ALA A 214 -21.84 -16.08 -37.12
N ALA A 215 -22.45 -15.31 -38.02
CA ALA A 215 -22.17 -15.35 -39.45
C ALA A 215 -20.75 -14.84 -39.80
N ASP A 216 -20.16 -13.94 -39.01
CA ASP A 216 -18.75 -13.51 -39.17
C ASP A 216 -17.75 -14.62 -38.81
N GLN A 217 -18.09 -15.50 -37.88
CA GLN A 217 -17.18 -16.59 -37.48
C GLN A 217 -17.44 -17.90 -38.23
N CYS A 218 -18.49 -17.98 -39.05
CA CYS A 218 -18.85 -19.18 -39.79
C CYS A 218 -19.44 -18.85 -41.17
N PHE A 219 -18.55 -18.50 -42.10
CA PHE A 219 -18.94 -18.19 -43.48
C PHE A 219 -19.69 -19.33 -44.21
N PRO A 220 -19.36 -20.64 -44.03
CA PRO A 220 -20.16 -21.69 -44.64
C PRO A 220 -21.64 -21.65 -44.22
N MET A 221 -21.91 -21.29 -42.96
CA MET A 221 -23.29 -21.11 -42.49
C MET A 221 -23.91 -19.84 -43.05
N ALA A 222 -23.15 -18.73 -43.10
CA ALA A 222 -23.61 -17.49 -43.72
C ALA A 222 -24.04 -17.73 -45.19
N GLN A 223 -23.26 -18.49 -45.96
CA GLN A 223 -23.63 -18.88 -47.32
C GLN A 223 -24.89 -19.76 -47.34
N ALA A 224 -24.99 -20.76 -46.46
CA ALA A 224 -26.13 -21.67 -46.41
C ALA A 224 -27.46 -20.98 -46.07
N VAL A 225 -27.42 -19.89 -45.29
CA VAL A 225 -28.61 -19.08 -44.96
C VAL A 225 -28.85 -17.92 -45.94
N GLY A 226 -28.05 -17.81 -47.01
CA GLY A 226 -28.23 -16.79 -48.04
C GLY A 226 -27.75 -15.40 -47.62
N TRP A 227 -26.72 -15.32 -46.77
CA TRP A 227 -26.06 -14.08 -46.36
C TRP A 227 -24.63 -13.94 -46.94
N GLY A 228 -24.20 -14.91 -47.74
CA GLY A 228 -22.92 -14.89 -48.43
C GLY A 228 -22.96 -15.69 -49.73
N TRP A 229 -21.96 -15.45 -50.57
CA TRP A 229 -21.82 -16.06 -51.89
C TRP A 229 -20.35 -16.22 -52.26
N ILE A 230 -20.04 -17.24 -53.08
CA ILE A 230 -18.72 -17.40 -53.71
C ILE A 230 -18.94 -17.40 -55.22
N ASP A 231 -18.53 -16.34 -55.89
CA ASP A 231 -18.53 -16.26 -57.34
C ASP A 231 -17.27 -16.93 -57.90
N LYS A 232 -17.45 -18.08 -58.54
CA LYS A 232 -16.39 -18.87 -59.21
C LYS A 232 -16.29 -18.59 -60.71
N THR A 233 -17.05 -17.63 -61.20
CA THR A 233 -17.20 -17.34 -62.63
C THR A 233 -16.55 -16.02 -63.02
N ILE A 234 -15.52 -15.65 -62.26
CA ILE A 234 -14.71 -14.47 -62.51
C ILE A 234 -13.65 -14.76 -63.57
N SER A 235 -13.05 -13.72 -64.12
CA SER A 235 -11.97 -13.79 -65.09
C SER A 235 -10.95 -12.70 -64.79
N ASP A 236 -9.68 -13.07 -64.83
CA ASP A 236 -8.55 -12.14 -64.66
C ASP A 236 -8.64 -11.03 -65.73
N GLY A 237 -8.23 -9.82 -65.37
CA GLY A 237 -8.36 -8.62 -66.20
C GLY A 237 -9.75 -7.97 -66.21
N GLU A 238 -10.71 -8.49 -65.44
CA GLU A 238 -12.04 -7.91 -65.30
C GLU A 238 -12.26 -7.22 -63.95
N SER A 239 -13.09 -6.18 -63.95
CA SER A 239 -13.61 -5.56 -62.72
C SER A 239 -15.12 -5.66 -62.66
N TYR A 240 -15.63 -5.94 -61.47
CA TYR A 240 -17.04 -6.23 -61.22
C TYR A 240 -17.65 -5.27 -60.19
N LEU A 241 -18.93 -4.96 -60.39
CA LEU A 241 -19.79 -4.38 -59.37
C LEU A 241 -20.81 -5.42 -58.95
N TYR A 242 -20.71 -5.90 -57.70
CA TYR A 242 -21.71 -6.79 -57.12
C TYR A 242 -22.79 -5.96 -56.44
N LYS A 243 -24.06 -6.30 -56.69
CA LYS A 243 -25.22 -5.60 -56.13
C LYS A 243 -26.14 -6.58 -55.40
N VAL A 244 -26.40 -6.28 -54.14
CA VAL A 244 -27.33 -7.01 -53.27
C VAL A 244 -28.61 -6.19 -53.14
N THR A 245 -29.67 -6.63 -53.80
CA THR A 245 -30.95 -5.92 -53.87
C THR A 245 -31.97 -6.57 -52.93
N PRO A 246 -32.46 -5.86 -51.90
CA PRO A 246 -33.55 -6.35 -51.05
C PRO A 246 -34.81 -6.65 -51.85
N LEU A 247 -35.46 -7.78 -51.55
CA LEU A 247 -36.74 -8.17 -52.17
C LEU A 247 -37.96 -7.75 -51.32
N THR A 248 -37.77 -6.80 -50.40
CA THR A 248 -38.84 -6.29 -49.54
C THR A 248 -39.87 -5.53 -50.39
N PRO A 249 -41.17 -5.85 -50.26
CA PRO A 249 -42.23 -5.10 -50.93
C PRO A 249 -42.20 -3.61 -50.57
N THR A 250 -42.40 -2.73 -51.56
CA THR A 250 -42.31 -1.27 -51.36
C THR A 250 -43.30 -0.72 -50.33
N ASN A 251 -44.43 -1.41 -50.13
CA ASN A 251 -45.44 -1.09 -49.11
C ASN A 251 -45.02 -1.48 -47.68
N GLU A 252 -43.99 -2.31 -47.48
CA GLU A 252 -43.42 -2.65 -46.17
C GLU A 252 -42.14 -1.86 -45.85
N GLY A 253 -41.87 -0.79 -46.61
CA GLY A 253 -40.73 0.09 -46.45
C GLY A 253 -39.56 -0.26 -47.36
N THR A 254 -38.76 0.76 -47.71
CA THR A 254 -37.60 0.59 -48.60
C THR A 254 -36.36 0.25 -47.78
N ILE A 255 -35.57 -0.71 -48.28
CA ILE A 255 -34.21 -0.99 -47.82
C ILE A 255 -33.27 -0.65 -48.97
N GLU A 256 -32.27 0.18 -48.72
CA GLU A 256 -31.26 0.53 -49.72
C GLU A 256 -30.44 -0.70 -50.13
N SER A 257 -30.20 -0.83 -51.43
CA SER A 257 -29.35 -1.90 -51.97
C SER A 257 -27.89 -1.67 -51.61
N GLY A 258 -27.20 -2.75 -51.30
CA GLY A 258 -25.77 -2.71 -51.03
C GLY A 258 -24.98 -3.05 -52.28
N GLN A 259 -23.79 -2.48 -52.43
CA GLN A 259 -22.92 -2.74 -53.57
C GLN A 259 -21.45 -2.76 -53.16
N THR A 260 -20.63 -3.52 -53.88
CA THR A 260 -19.18 -3.54 -53.71
C THR A 260 -18.48 -3.70 -55.05
N TYR A 261 -17.42 -2.92 -55.26
CA TYR A 261 -16.57 -3.00 -56.44
C TYR A 261 -15.37 -3.90 -56.17
N VAL A 262 -15.00 -4.72 -57.15
CA VAL A 262 -13.93 -5.70 -57.05
C VAL A 262 -13.15 -5.73 -58.37
N GLU A 263 -11.83 -5.74 -58.30
CA GLU A 263 -10.95 -6.06 -59.43
C GLU A 263 -10.50 -7.51 -59.29
N ALA A 264 -10.73 -8.33 -60.32
CA ALA A 264 -10.39 -9.76 -60.26
C ALA A 264 -8.88 -10.01 -60.05
N ASP A 265 -8.05 -9.11 -60.57
CA ASP A 265 -6.58 -9.19 -60.46
C ASP A 265 -6.06 -8.70 -59.11
N GLN A 266 -6.82 -7.86 -58.40
CA GLN A 266 -6.40 -7.29 -57.13
C GLN A 266 -6.84 -8.17 -55.96
N ARG A 267 -5.98 -9.13 -55.62
CA ARG A 267 -6.19 -10.02 -54.47
C ARG A 267 -6.24 -9.23 -53.17
N THR A 268 -7.08 -9.68 -52.23
CA THR A 268 -7.12 -9.09 -50.90
C THR A 268 -5.79 -9.36 -50.18
N GLU A 269 -5.15 -8.29 -49.71
CA GLU A 269 -3.93 -8.37 -48.92
C GLU A 269 -4.26 -8.59 -47.44
N PHE A 270 -3.54 -9.51 -46.81
CA PHE A 270 -3.73 -9.87 -45.40
C PHE A 270 -2.54 -9.37 -44.58
N VAL A 271 -2.78 -8.38 -43.73
CA VAL A 271 -1.76 -7.81 -42.85
C VAL A 271 -1.59 -8.73 -41.63
N PRO A 272 -0.36 -9.09 -41.21
CA PRO A 272 -0.18 -9.89 -40.00
C PRO A 272 -0.67 -9.13 -38.75
N PRO A 273 -1.21 -9.81 -37.73
CA PRO A 273 -1.58 -9.19 -36.46
C PRO A 273 -0.42 -8.44 -35.79
N LEU A 274 -0.73 -7.28 -35.20
CA LEU A 274 0.27 -6.38 -34.64
C LEU A 274 0.38 -6.49 -33.12
N GLY A 275 1.57 -6.18 -32.60
CA GLY A 275 1.79 -5.97 -31.16
C GLY A 275 1.61 -7.22 -30.29
N LEU A 276 1.77 -8.43 -30.83
CA LEU A 276 1.77 -9.64 -30.01
C LEU A 276 2.89 -9.55 -28.96
N SER A 277 2.48 -9.62 -27.70
CA SER A 277 3.34 -9.67 -26.53
C SER A 277 2.95 -10.87 -25.67
N VAL A 278 3.94 -11.48 -25.02
CA VAL A 278 3.72 -12.64 -24.13
C VAL A 278 4.49 -12.44 -22.84
N HIS A 279 3.76 -12.37 -21.73
CA HIS A 279 4.33 -12.30 -20.39
C HIS A 279 4.27 -13.68 -19.75
N PHE A 280 5.44 -14.28 -19.52
CA PHE A 280 5.56 -15.59 -18.88
C PHE A 280 5.52 -15.45 -17.36
N LEU A 281 4.48 -15.99 -16.75
CA LEU A 281 4.21 -15.98 -15.31
C LEU A 281 4.45 -17.38 -14.73
N ASP A 282 4.18 -17.59 -13.43
CA ASP A 282 4.23 -18.94 -12.85
C ASP A 282 3.17 -19.83 -13.50
N ALA A 283 3.62 -20.92 -14.14
CA ALA A 283 2.81 -21.92 -14.82
C ALA A 283 1.80 -21.36 -15.85
N SER A 284 2.07 -20.18 -16.40
CA SER A 284 1.15 -19.51 -17.33
C SER A 284 1.86 -18.52 -18.26
N ALA A 285 1.23 -18.24 -19.39
CA ALA A 285 1.64 -17.20 -20.34
C ALA A 285 0.45 -16.29 -20.64
N LEU A 286 0.59 -15.00 -20.33
CA LEU A 286 -0.39 -13.98 -20.67
C LEU A 286 -0.03 -13.36 -22.01
N LEU A 287 -0.82 -13.67 -23.03
CA LEU A 287 -0.71 -13.12 -24.37
C LEU A 287 -1.53 -11.83 -24.45
N SER A 288 -1.03 -10.82 -25.16
CA SER A 288 -1.78 -9.62 -25.49
C SER A 288 -1.40 -9.07 -26.85
N TRP A 289 -2.38 -8.62 -27.64
CA TRP A 289 -2.16 -8.06 -28.98
C TRP A 289 -3.17 -6.96 -29.33
N GLU A 290 -2.80 -6.14 -30.31
CA GLU A 290 -3.60 -5.00 -30.78
C GLU A 290 -4.76 -5.49 -31.66
N TYR A 291 -5.96 -4.92 -31.44
CA TYR A 291 -7.18 -5.33 -32.13
C TYR A 291 -7.76 -4.24 -33.03
N GLU A 292 -7.74 -2.98 -32.60
CA GLU A 292 -8.55 -1.90 -33.16
C GLU A 292 -8.14 -1.54 -34.60
N SER A 293 -6.84 -1.50 -34.87
CA SER A 293 -6.28 -1.14 -36.18
C SER A 293 -6.64 -2.15 -37.27
N LEU A 294 -6.87 -3.41 -36.88
CA LEU A 294 -7.23 -4.50 -37.78
C LEU A 294 -8.66 -5.02 -37.56
N ALA A 295 -9.46 -4.41 -36.70
CA ALA A 295 -10.83 -4.84 -36.40
C ALA A 295 -11.71 -4.85 -37.66
N GLY A 296 -11.44 -3.91 -38.57
CA GLY A 296 -12.07 -3.86 -39.88
C GLY A 296 -11.73 -5.05 -40.76
N LEU A 297 -10.61 -5.75 -40.59
CA LEU A 297 -10.21 -6.90 -41.41
C LEU A 297 -10.45 -8.24 -40.69
N TYR A 298 -10.12 -8.31 -39.40
CA TYR A 298 -10.16 -9.51 -38.58
C TYR A 298 -11.15 -9.37 -37.42
N PRO A 299 -12.40 -9.88 -37.58
CA PRO A 299 -13.33 -10.02 -36.46
C PRO A 299 -12.81 -10.92 -35.32
N SER A 300 -11.87 -11.82 -35.61
CA SER A 300 -11.34 -12.75 -34.63
C SER A 300 -9.95 -13.25 -34.97
N TYR A 301 -9.31 -13.91 -34.01
CA TYR A 301 -7.93 -14.35 -34.06
C TYR A 301 -7.81 -15.79 -33.61
N ARG A 302 -6.99 -16.58 -34.29
CA ARG A 302 -6.59 -17.91 -33.84
C ARG A 302 -5.23 -17.81 -33.17
N ILE A 303 -5.11 -18.44 -32.00
CA ILE A 303 -3.86 -18.54 -31.25
C ILE A 303 -3.28 -19.92 -31.49
N GLU A 304 -2.00 -19.98 -31.87
CA GLU A 304 -1.27 -21.21 -32.02
C GLU A 304 -0.03 -21.22 -31.11
N ARG A 305 0.28 -22.41 -30.59
CA ARG A 305 1.41 -22.66 -29.70
C ARG A 305 2.27 -23.79 -30.27
N SER A 306 3.57 -23.69 -30.06
CA SER A 306 4.55 -24.70 -30.41
C SER A 306 5.51 -24.97 -29.25
N LEU A 307 6.08 -26.19 -29.25
CA LEU A 307 7.10 -26.64 -28.32
C LEU A 307 8.51 -26.69 -28.94
N ASP A 308 8.59 -26.76 -30.26
CA ASP A 308 9.82 -26.85 -31.05
C ASP A 308 10.13 -25.56 -31.83
N GLY A 309 9.16 -24.64 -31.94
CA GLY A 309 9.25 -23.43 -32.76
C GLY A 309 8.92 -23.65 -34.23
N GLU A 310 8.58 -24.89 -34.63
CA GLU A 310 8.33 -25.28 -36.03
C GLU A 310 6.89 -25.77 -36.21
N THR A 311 6.46 -26.69 -35.36
CA THR A 311 5.13 -27.31 -35.38
C THR A 311 4.18 -26.58 -34.45
N PHE A 312 3.27 -25.80 -35.02
CA PHE A 312 2.28 -25.02 -34.28
C PHE A 312 0.91 -25.69 -34.29
N THR A 313 0.27 -25.75 -33.13
CA THR A 313 -1.10 -26.24 -32.98
C THR A 313 -2.01 -25.18 -32.35
N PRO A 314 -3.28 -25.08 -32.76
CA PRO A 314 -4.24 -24.21 -32.10
C PRO A 314 -4.43 -24.60 -30.63
N ILE A 315 -4.48 -23.61 -29.75
CA ILE A 315 -4.77 -23.82 -28.32
C ILE A 315 -6.21 -23.47 -27.92
N THR A 316 -6.99 -22.94 -28.86
CA THR A 316 -8.41 -22.67 -28.71
C THR A 316 -9.22 -23.46 -29.73
N GLU A 317 -10.39 -23.98 -29.34
CA GLU A 317 -11.31 -24.65 -30.26
C GLU A 317 -11.96 -23.65 -31.24
N THR A 318 -12.21 -22.42 -30.78
CA THR A 318 -12.78 -21.33 -31.57
C THR A 318 -11.85 -20.12 -31.60
N PRO A 319 -11.88 -19.29 -32.66
CA PRO A 319 -11.20 -18.01 -32.67
C PRO A 319 -11.62 -17.10 -31.51
N ILE A 320 -10.69 -16.28 -31.03
CA ILE A 320 -10.89 -15.29 -29.97
C ILE A 320 -11.25 -13.95 -30.60
N THR A 321 -12.20 -13.25 -30.02
CA THR A 321 -12.61 -11.90 -30.42
C THR A 321 -12.65 -10.99 -29.19
N GLN A 322 -12.69 -9.68 -29.40
CA GLN A 322 -12.90 -8.72 -28.33
C GLN A 322 -14.41 -8.64 -28.02
N MET A 323 -14.80 -8.99 -26.79
CA MET A 323 -16.14 -8.78 -26.25
C MET A 323 -16.03 -7.83 -25.06
N GLY A 324 -16.28 -6.53 -25.27
CA GLY A 324 -16.00 -5.53 -24.23
C GLY A 324 -16.62 -4.17 -24.49
N GLU A 325 -16.69 -3.38 -23.43
CA GLU A 325 -17.71 -2.35 -23.21
C GLU A 325 -17.13 -0.93 -23.03
N ASN A 326 -16.10 -0.54 -23.78
CA ASN A 326 -15.49 0.77 -23.57
C ASN A 326 -15.05 1.47 -24.86
N THR A 327 -15.71 2.59 -25.12
CA THR A 327 -15.49 3.53 -26.22
C THR A 327 -14.35 4.52 -25.98
N SER A 328 -13.54 4.34 -24.92
CA SER A 328 -12.58 5.36 -24.46
C SER A 328 -11.11 4.92 -24.41
N SER A 329 -10.78 3.67 -24.72
CA SER A 329 -9.36 3.26 -24.84
C SER A 329 -9.20 1.99 -25.68
N SER A 330 -8.24 2.03 -26.62
CA SER A 330 -7.70 0.90 -27.39
C SER A 330 -7.29 -0.24 -26.46
N THR A 331 -8.25 -1.09 -26.10
CA THR A 331 -8.01 -2.20 -25.17
C THR A 331 -7.54 -3.39 -26.00
N PRO A 332 -6.31 -3.88 -25.79
CA PRO A 332 -5.82 -5.05 -26.52
C PRO A 332 -6.64 -6.29 -26.14
N ILE A 333 -6.68 -7.29 -27.02
CA ILE A 333 -7.17 -8.61 -26.63
C ILE A 333 -6.13 -9.24 -25.70
N THR A 334 -6.59 -9.97 -24.69
CA THR A 334 -5.74 -10.75 -23.79
C THR A 334 -6.18 -12.21 -23.74
N TYR A 335 -5.22 -13.13 -23.68
CA TYR A 335 -5.48 -14.56 -23.49
C TYR A 335 -4.49 -15.16 -22.50
N LEU A 336 -4.99 -15.90 -21.51
CA LEU A 336 -4.15 -16.59 -20.52
C LEU A 336 -4.05 -18.08 -20.88
N ASP A 337 -2.86 -18.51 -21.25
CA ASP A 337 -2.53 -19.91 -21.50
C ASP A 337 -1.90 -20.56 -20.26
N SER A 338 -2.30 -21.79 -19.94
CA SER A 338 -1.73 -22.58 -18.86
C SER A 338 -0.57 -23.43 -19.40
N ILE A 339 0.62 -23.27 -18.84
CA ILE A 339 1.86 -23.92 -19.31
C ILE A 339 2.70 -24.48 -18.17
N GLU A 340 3.64 -25.36 -18.50
CA GLU A 340 4.60 -25.90 -17.54
C GLU A 340 5.75 -24.92 -17.30
N ASN A 341 6.23 -24.86 -16.05
CA ASN A 341 7.45 -24.13 -15.74
C ASN A 341 8.67 -24.82 -16.34
N ASN A 342 9.72 -24.03 -16.59
CA ASN A 342 11.03 -24.46 -17.08
C ASN A 342 11.03 -25.09 -18.48
N ARG A 343 9.95 -24.90 -19.24
CA ARG A 343 9.83 -25.32 -20.64
C ARG A 343 9.69 -24.09 -21.54
N THR A 344 10.35 -24.12 -22.70
CA THR A 344 10.24 -23.05 -23.70
C THR A 344 8.98 -23.27 -24.54
N TYR A 345 8.20 -22.21 -24.73
CA TYR A 345 7.02 -22.19 -25.59
C TYR A 345 7.14 -21.09 -26.64
N TYR A 346 6.52 -21.32 -27.79
CA TYR A 346 6.47 -20.37 -28.91
C TYR A 346 5.00 -20.08 -29.23
N TYR A 347 4.67 -18.80 -29.41
CA TYR A 347 3.33 -18.35 -29.73
C TYR A 347 3.33 -17.54 -31.01
N ARG A 348 2.26 -17.71 -31.79
CA ARG A 348 1.90 -16.84 -32.91
C ARG A 348 0.38 -16.74 -33.00
N ILE A 349 -0.11 -15.66 -33.58
CA ILE A 349 -1.54 -15.46 -33.82
C ILE A 349 -1.78 -15.21 -35.31
N ALA A 350 -2.97 -15.54 -35.79
CA ALA A 350 -3.42 -15.18 -37.12
C ALA A 350 -4.84 -14.64 -37.06
N GLY A 351 -5.09 -13.53 -37.77
CA GLY A 351 -6.43 -13.00 -37.94
C GLY A 351 -7.28 -13.92 -38.83
N ILE A 352 -8.57 -14.02 -38.51
CA ILE A 352 -9.58 -14.74 -39.30
C ILE A 352 -10.58 -13.70 -39.82
N THR A 353 -10.79 -13.65 -41.14
CA THR A 353 -11.74 -12.72 -41.76
C THR A 353 -13.19 -13.18 -41.55
N SER A 354 -14.15 -12.30 -41.84
CA SER A 354 -15.59 -12.63 -41.88
C SER A 354 -15.96 -13.75 -42.87
N PHE A 355 -15.02 -14.14 -43.75
CA PHE A 355 -15.16 -15.21 -44.73
C PHE A 355 -14.55 -16.54 -44.25
N GLY A 356 -13.98 -16.56 -43.05
CA GLY A 356 -13.27 -17.71 -42.50
C GLY A 356 -11.85 -17.90 -43.06
N THR A 357 -11.37 -16.97 -43.88
CA THR A 357 -9.99 -16.97 -44.38
C THR A 357 -9.04 -16.63 -43.24
N ARG A 358 -7.97 -17.41 -43.11
CA ARG A 358 -6.86 -17.11 -42.20
C ARG A 358 -5.88 -16.18 -42.90
N GLY A 359 -5.61 -15.03 -42.30
CA GLY A 359 -4.54 -14.13 -42.74
C GLY A 359 -3.14 -14.67 -42.47
N GLU A 360 -2.17 -13.78 -42.61
CA GLU A 360 -0.77 -14.02 -42.25
C GLU A 360 -0.59 -14.17 -40.73
N TYR A 361 0.47 -14.86 -40.32
CA TYR A 361 0.81 -14.99 -38.91
C TYR A 361 1.56 -13.75 -38.40
N SER A 362 1.37 -13.43 -37.12
CA SER A 362 2.23 -12.51 -36.40
C SER A 362 3.67 -13.05 -36.33
N GLU A 363 4.58 -12.18 -35.89
CA GLU A 363 5.87 -12.60 -35.37
C GLU A 363 5.71 -13.69 -34.28
N ILE A 364 6.73 -14.55 -34.18
CA ILE A 364 6.78 -15.61 -33.17
C ILE A 364 7.39 -15.03 -31.90
N ILE A 365 6.67 -15.13 -30.79
CA ILE A 365 7.17 -14.77 -29.45
C ILE A 365 7.46 -16.05 -28.68
N SER A 366 8.63 -16.12 -28.04
CA SER A 366 9.03 -17.27 -27.23
C SER A 366 9.52 -16.88 -25.85
N GLY A 367 9.45 -17.84 -24.93
CA GLY A 367 9.93 -17.67 -23.58
C GLY A 367 9.56 -18.85 -22.69
N ARG A 368 9.80 -18.68 -21.39
CA ARG A 368 9.73 -19.75 -20.39
C ARG A 368 9.09 -19.22 -19.12
N ALA A 369 8.08 -19.95 -18.64
CA ALA A 369 7.52 -19.74 -17.31
C ALA A 369 8.47 -20.27 -16.25
N HIS A 370 8.57 -19.56 -15.13
CA HIS A 370 9.40 -19.95 -13.99
C HIS A 370 8.55 -19.95 -12.72
N LYS A 371 8.87 -20.88 -11.81
CA LYS A 371 8.22 -20.95 -10.51
C LYS A 371 8.51 -19.65 -9.75
N SER A 372 7.47 -18.96 -9.31
CA SER A 372 7.57 -17.76 -8.48
C SER A 372 7.58 -18.14 -7.00
N LEU A 373 8.13 -17.26 -6.17
CA LEU A 373 8.02 -17.38 -4.72
C LEU A 373 6.56 -17.22 -4.32
N SER A 374 6.04 -18.16 -3.53
CA SER A 374 4.69 -18.08 -2.99
C SER A 374 4.67 -17.60 -1.55
N GLU A 375 5.83 -17.63 -0.87
CA GLU A 375 5.95 -17.31 0.55
C GLU A 375 6.72 -16.01 0.79
N ASN A 376 6.32 -15.29 1.83
CA ASN A 376 7.04 -14.10 2.31
C ASN A 376 8.04 -14.52 3.39
N PRO A 377 9.25 -13.93 3.44
CA PRO A 377 10.15 -14.14 4.56
C PRO A 377 9.56 -13.57 5.85
N ILE A 378 9.82 -14.24 6.98
CA ILE A 378 9.38 -13.81 8.31
C ILE A 378 10.60 -13.35 9.09
N LEU A 379 10.78 -12.03 9.23
CA LEU A 379 11.86 -11.44 10.00
C LEU A 379 11.49 -11.40 11.49
N HIS A 380 12.31 -12.00 12.35
CA HIS A 380 12.11 -11.98 13.81
C HIS A 380 12.69 -10.71 14.43
N HIS A 381 12.26 -10.41 15.66
CA HIS A 381 12.82 -9.29 16.42
C HIS A 381 14.34 -9.47 16.62
N PRO A 382 15.17 -8.48 16.27
CA PRO A 382 16.63 -8.59 16.35
C PRO A 382 17.08 -8.71 17.80
N GLN A 383 18.03 -9.60 18.05
CA GLN A 383 18.59 -9.82 19.38
C GLN A 383 19.95 -9.13 19.51
N SER A 384 20.14 -8.38 20.60
CA SER A 384 21.43 -7.75 20.90
C SER A 384 22.23 -8.63 21.87
N ASP A 385 23.50 -8.84 21.61
CA ASP A 385 24.41 -9.58 22.51
C ASP A 385 25.04 -8.66 23.58
N PRO A 386 25.77 -9.19 24.58
CA PRO A 386 26.40 -8.38 25.62
C PRO A 386 27.43 -7.36 25.13
N ASN A 387 27.94 -7.52 23.89
CA ASN A 387 28.86 -6.59 23.24
C ASN A 387 28.11 -5.59 22.33
N ALA A 388 26.78 -5.50 22.46
CA ALA A 388 25.88 -4.68 21.66
C ALA A 388 25.85 -5.01 20.15
N ALA A 389 26.34 -6.18 19.73
CA ALA A 389 26.20 -6.64 18.36
C ALA A 389 24.78 -7.21 18.13
N VAL A 390 24.20 -6.93 16.97
CA VAL A 390 22.80 -7.25 16.67
C VAL A 390 22.71 -8.44 15.72
N THR A 391 21.90 -9.43 16.06
CA THR A 391 21.63 -10.60 15.21
C THR A 391 20.21 -10.51 14.66
N PHE A 392 20.11 -10.46 13.34
CA PHE A 392 18.85 -10.63 12.61
C PHE A 392 18.66 -12.11 12.32
N SER A 393 17.46 -12.64 12.58
CA SER A 393 17.08 -14.01 12.24
C SER A 393 15.73 -14.02 11.54
N TRP A 394 15.54 -14.98 10.65
CA TRP A 394 14.32 -15.08 9.86
C TRP A 394 13.99 -16.53 9.50
N PHE A 395 12.71 -16.75 9.21
CA PHE A 395 12.22 -17.97 8.59
C PHE A 395 11.93 -17.75 7.11
N PHE A 396 12.31 -18.73 6.29
CA PHE A 396 11.91 -18.86 4.89
C PHE A 396 11.87 -20.35 4.53
N PRO A 397 10.83 -20.85 3.83
CA PRO A 397 10.69 -22.28 3.53
C PRO A 397 11.86 -22.83 2.69
N ASP A 398 12.46 -23.93 3.14
CA ASP A 398 13.60 -24.55 2.43
C ASP A 398 13.22 -25.09 1.04
N VAL A 399 11.94 -25.43 0.83
CA VAL A 399 11.42 -25.88 -0.47
C VAL A 399 11.49 -24.82 -1.56
N GLU A 400 11.45 -23.53 -1.19
CA GLU A 400 11.59 -22.40 -2.12
C GLU A 400 13.00 -21.82 -2.15
N ALA A 401 13.90 -22.24 -1.26
CA ALA A 401 15.28 -21.74 -1.22
C ALA A 401 16.04 -21.91 -2.55
N PRO A 402 15.85 -22.99 -3.35
CA PRO A 402 16.45 -23.12 -4.67
C PRO A 402 15.97 -22.09 -5.71
N LEU A 403 14.83 -21.43 -5.45
CA LEU A 403 14.29 -20.38 -6.33
C LEU A 403 14.90 -19.00 -6.04
N LEU A 404 15.60 -18.85 -4.92
CA LEU A 404 16.19 -17.58 -4.51
C LEU A 404 17.53 -17.33 -5.19
N SER A 405 17.74 -16.06 -5.55
CA SER A 405 19.06 -15.51 -5.83
C SER A 405 19.78 -15.15 -4.53
N HIS A 406 19.13 -14.39 -3.65
CA HIS A 406 19.66 -13.95 -2.36
C HIS A 406 18.55 -13.33 -1.49
N PHE A 407 18.83 -13.09 -0.21
CA PHE A 407 18.06 -12.17 0.63
C PHE A 407 18.71 -10.78 0.66
N ARG A 408 17.89 -9.76 0.94
CA ARG A 408 18.30 -8.38 1.10
C ARG A 408 17.63 -7.78 2.34
N LEU A 409 18.41 -7.22 3.26
CA LEU A 409 17.89 -6.53 4.44
C LEU A 409 17.84 -5.03 4.17
N LEU A 410 16.67 -4.44 4.35
CA LEU A 410 16.44 -3.02 4.18
C LEU A 410 16.28 -2.32 5.53
N SER A 411 16.61 -1.03 5.58
CA SER A 411 16.42 -0.17 6.76
C SER A 411 15.73 1.15 6.42
N SER A 412 14.99 1.72 7.37
CA SER A 412 14.33 3.02 7.25
C SER A 412 14.26 3.72 8.62
N GLU A 413 14.51 5.03 8.67
CA GLU A 413 14.34 5.84 9.88
C GLU A 413 12.85 6.12 10.18
N GLY A 414 12.03 6.31 9.14
CA GLY A 414 10.61 6.69 9.26
C GLY A 414 9.61 5.61 8.83
N GLY A 415 10.07 4.41 8.50
CA GLY A 415 9.23 3.28 8.08
C GLY A 415 8.58 3.41 6.69
N LYS A 416 8.91 4.47 5.93
CA LYS A 416 8.33 4.75 4.59
C LYS A 416 9.31 4.51 3.45
N HIS A 417 10.49 5.13 3.52
CA HIS A 417 11.53 5.02 2.51
C HIS A 417 12.60 4.07 3.01
N TYR A 418 12.72 2.92 2.36
CA TYR A 418 13.69 1.89 2.71
C TYR A 418 14.90 1.97 1.80
N HIS A 419 16.08 1.85 2.40
CA HIS A 419 17.35 1.75 1.71
C HIS A 419 17.99 0.40 2.01
N THR A 420 18.76 -0.13 1.06
CA THR A 420 19.52 -1.37 1.27
C THR A 420 20.50 -1.20 2.41
N PHE A 421 20.34 -2.02 3.44
CA PHE A 421 21.23 -2.07 4.60
C PHE A 421 22.26 -3.19 4.44
N LEU A 422 21.81 -4.38 4.04
CA LEU A 422 22.64 -5.49 3.63
C LEU A 422 22.06 -6.12 2.37
N ASP A 423 22.93 -6.54 1.47
CA ASP A 423 22.53 -7.20 0.23
C ASP A 423 23.28 -8.50 0.03
N ASN A 424 22.85 -9.29 -0.96
CA ASN A 424 23.49 -10.53 -1.36
C ASN A 424 23.68 -11.54 -0.21
N ILE A 425 22.70 -11.61 0.70
CA ILE A 425 22.69 -12.59 1.79
C ILE A 425 22.34 -13.96 1.19
N SER A 426 23.11 -15.00 1.52
CA SER A 426 22.93 -16.35 0.96
C SER A 426 21.47 -16.85 1.05
N PRO A 427 20.92 -17.48 -0.01
CA PRO A 427 19.62 -18.17 0.01
C PRO A 427 19.41 -19.18 1.16
N THR A 428 20.50 -19.76 1.66
CA THR A 428 20.47 -20.76 2.73
C THR A 428 20.63 -20.16 4.13
N SER A 429 20.98 -18.88 4.24
CA SER A 429 21.09 -18.20 5.53
C SER A 429 19.71 -18.02 6.16
N ARG A 430 19.67 -18.14 7.49
CA ARG A 430 18.49 -17.84 8.33
C ARG A 430 18.82 -16.85 9.45
N SER A 431 20.06 -16.38 9.48
CA SER A 431 20.51 -15.34 10.38
C SER A 431 21.69 -14.57 9.80
N TYR A 432 21.85 -13.33 10.26
CA TYR A 432 22.99 -12.48 9.95
C TYR A 432 23.32 -11.63 11.18
N LYS A 433 24.59 -11.63 11.59
CA LYS A 433 25.09 -10.83 12.71
C LYS A 433 25.78 -9.58 12.19
N VAL A 434 25.35 -8.41 12.67
CA VAL A 434 26.00 -7.12 12.45
C VAL A 434 26.63 -6.62 13.74
N GLY A 435 27.52 -5.63 13.62
CA GLY A 435 28.08 -4.94 14.77
C GLY A 435 27.05 -4.07 15.50
N ILE A 436 27.56 -3.09 16.25
CA ILE A 436 26.74 -2.13 16.97
C ILE A 436 25.99 -1.25 15.96
N LEU A 437 24.66 -1.17 16.11
CA LEU A 437 23.84 -0.26 15.33
C LEU A 437 23.83 1.13 15.99
N PRO A 438 23.59 2.22 15.23
CA PRO A 438 23.35 3.53 15.81
C PRO A 438 22.16 3.50 16.80
N PRO A 439 22.15 4.35 17.85
CA PRO A 439 21.13 4.34 18.90
C PRO A 439 19.76 4.84 18.42
N GLU A 440 19.68 5.32 17.18
CA GLU A 440 18.47 5.81 16.54
C GLU A 440 17.47 4.68 16.28
N ASN A 441 16.19 5.02 16.42
CA ASN A 441 15.09 4.14 16.09
C ASN A 441 15.08 3.82 14.60
N ARG A 442 14.99 2.53 14.23
CA ARG A 442 14.98 2.10 12.83
C ARG A 442 13.97 1.00 12.58
N TYR A 443 13.39 1.02 11.39
CA TYR A 443 12.59 -0.07 10.86
C TYR A 443 13.43 -0.94 9.94
N PHE A 444 13.35 -2.26 10.09
CA PHE A 444 13.99 -3.22 9.22
C PHE A 444 12.98 -4.08 8.49
N ARG A 445 13.31 -4.48 7.26
CA ARG A 445 12.48 -5.35 6.42
C ARG A 445 13.38 -6.30 5.65
N LEU A 446 13.00 -7.56 5.55
CA LEU A 446 13.73 -8.56 4.78
C LEU A 446 13.03 -8.82 3.45
N GLU A 447 13.78 -8.81 2.37
CA GLU A 447 13.34 -9.20 1.04
C GLU A 447 13.98 -10.52 0.63
N ALA A 448 13.19 -11.40 0.03
CA ALA A 448 13.63 -12.60 -0.65
C ALA A 448 13.58 -12.32 -2.16
N ILE A 449 14.75 -12.34 -2.79
CA ILE A 449 14.92 -12.04 -4.22
C ILE A 449 15.02 -13.36 -4.97
N ALA A 450 14.07 -13.62 -5.86
CA ALA A 450 14.04 -14.81 -6.70
C ALA A 450 15.04 -14.70 -7.86
N ALA A 451 15.53 -15.83 -8.35
CA ALA A 451 16.43 -15.91 -9.51
C ALA A 451 15.79 -15.37 -10.81
N ASN A 452 14.46 -15.37 -10.89
CA ASN A 452 13.69 -14.78 -12.00
C ASN A 452 13.39 -13.27 -11.80
N GLY A 453 13.90 -12.65 -10.73
CA GLY A 453 13.71 -11.23 -10.42
C GLY A 453 12.48 -10.89 -9.57
N GLY A 454 11.62 -11.88 -9.25
CA GLY A 454 10.51 -11.69 -8.33
C GLY A 454 10.98 -11.34 -6.90
N VAL A 455 10.18 -10.56 -6.17
CA VAL A 455 10.52 -10.10 -4.81
C VAL A 455 9.35 -10.39 -3.89
N THR A 456 9.58 -11.13 -2.82
CA THR A 456 8.67 -11.24 -1.67
C THR A 456 9.33 -10.63 -0.45
N SER A 457 8.54 -10.24 0.56
CA SER A 457 9.08 -9.37 1.58
C SER A 457 8.34 -9.43 2.90
N SER A 458 9.07 -9.32 4.00
CA SER A 458 8.53 -9.35 5.35
C SER A 458 7.74 -8.07 5.65
N PRO A 459 6.84 -8.10 6.65
CA PRO A 459 6.44 -6.89 7.35
C PRO A 459 7.66 -6.18 7.95
N PRO A 460 7.61 -4.85 8.11
CA PRO A 460 8.68 -4.13 8.78
C PRO A 460 8.64 -4.37 10.29
N ILE A 461 9.81 -4.46 10.90
CA ILE A 461 10.00 -4.58 12.35
C ILE A 461 10.67 -3.31 12.89
N PHE A 462 10.18 -2.81 14.01
CA PHE A 462 10.82 -1.71 14.73
C PHE A 462 11.97 -2.26 15.59
N TYR A 463 13.13 -1.65 15.49
CA TYR A 463 14.29 -1.90 16.32
C TYR A 463 14.70 -0.61 17.02
N GLN A 464 14.84 -0.71 18.34
CA GLN A 464 15.39 0.32 19.19
C GLN A 464 16.46 -0.34 20.06
N GLN A 465 17.69 0.15 19.96
CA GLN A 465 18.75 -0.31 20.85
C GLN A 465 18.37 0.02 22.30
N VAL A 466 18.44 -0.96 23.19
CA VAL A 466 18.30 -0.72 24.63
C VAL A 466 19.62 -0.13 25.10
N ASP A 467 19.61 1.14 25.49
CA ASP A 467 20.77 1.78 26.08
C ASP A 467 20.69 1.65 27.61
N SER A 468 21.69 0.94 28.12
CA SER A 468 21.86 0.53 29.52
C SER A 468 23.10 1.14 30.16
N LEU A 469 23.79 2.07 29.47
CA LEU A 469 25.02 2.68 29.97
C LEU A 469 24.68 3.97 30.72
N PRO A 470 24.80 4.01 32.07
CA PRO A 470 24.54 5.23 32.81
C PRO A 470 25.60 6.31 32.50
N PRO A 471 25.26 7.60 32.66
CA PRO A 471 26.24 8.69 32.58
C PRO A 471 27.38 8.55 33.59
N SER A 472 28.45 9.30 33.36
CA SER A 472 29.54 9.44 34.34
C SER A 472 29.07 10.23 35.57
N PRO A 473 29.60 9.95 36.77
CA PRO A 473 29.29 10.72 37.97
C PRO A 473 29.71 12.20 37.80
N PRO A 474 28.89 13.19 38.20
CA PRO A 474 29.23 14.59 38.04
C PRO A 474 30.46 15.01 38.85
N LEU A 475 31.22 15.98 38.31
CA LEU A 475 32.46 16.48 38.90
C LEU A 475 32.32 17.94 39.38
N GLY A 476 33.22 18.35 40.28
CA GLY A 476 33.35 19.76 40.69
C GLY A 476 32.18 20.31 41.49
N LEU A 477 31.42 19.47 42.21
CA LEU A 477 30.38 19.93 43.12
C LEU A 477 31.00 20.85 44.19
N THR A 478 30.36 22.00 44.44
CA THR A 478 30.70 22.93 45.52
C THR A 478 29.43 23.36 46.24
N ALA A 479 29.53 23.64 47.53
CA ALA A 479 28.40 24.08 48.36
C ALA A 479 28.83 25.22 49.30
N HIS A 480 28.17 26.36 49.22
CA HIS A 480 28.45 27.53 50.06
C HIS A 480 27.18 28.03 50.75
N VAL A 481 27.23 28.17 52.07
CA VAL A 481 26.11 28.64 52.88
C VAL A 481 26.29 30.13 53.24
N ASP A 482 25.23 30.92 53.11
CA ASP A 482 25.20 32.31 53.54
C ASP A 482 24.69 32.49 54.99
N THR A 483 24.71 33.72 55.50
CA THR A 483 24.26 34.02 56.88
C THR A 483 22.75 33.86 57.09
N LEU A 484 21.97 33.66 56.02
CA LEU A 484 20.53 33.47 56.05
C LEU A 484 20.14 31.99 55.85
N GLY A 485 21.11 31.09 55.77
CA GLY A 485 20.88 29.65 55.61
C GLY A 485 20.61 29.21 54.18
N ARG A 486 20.89 30.04 53.17
CA ARG A 486 20.81 29.64 51.76
C ARG A 486 22.10 28.98 51.34
N ILE A 487 22.00 27.77 50.78
CA ILE A 487 23.12 26.98 50.30
C ILE A 487 23.12 27.05 48.77
N ASN A 488 24.14 27.71 48.22
CA ASN A 488 24.37 27.77 46.78
C ASN A 488 25.27 26.59 46.37
N LEU A 489 24.73 25.71 45.53
CA LEU A 489 25.42 24.57 44.97
C LEU A 489 25.72 24.80 43.49
N SER A 490 26.89 24.37 43.04
CA SER A 490 27.28 24.38 41.64
C SER A 490 28.17 23.20 41.28
N TRP A 491 28.12 22.73 40.04
CA TRP A 491 28.91 21.61 39.53
C TRP A 491 29.27 21.80 38.05
N GLN A 492 30.11 20.94 37.50
CA GLN A 492 30.46 20.95 36.07
C GLN A 492 29.41 20.21 35.23
N ALA A 493 29.11 20.74 34.04
CA ALA A 493 28.22 20.07 33.09
C ALA A 493 28.85 18.75 32.61
N GLY A 494 28.02 17.72 32.43
CA GLY A 494 28.39 16.45 31.83
C GLY A 494 28.58 16.61 30.32
N HIS A 495 29.24 15.65 29.69
CA HIS A 495 29.59 15.70 28.27
C HIS A 495 28.82 14.65 27.43
N GLU A 496 28.00 13.84 28.09
CA GLU A 496 27.14 12.83 27.47
C GLU A 496 26.04 13.49 26.62
N ALA A 497 25.89 13.03 25.37
CA ALA A 497 24.97 13.62 24.40
C ALA A 497 23.47 13.44 24.77
N ASP A 498 23.20 12.42 25.57
CA ASP A 498 21.89 11.98 26.05
C ASP A 498 21.64 12.34 27.52
N LEU A 499 22.47 13.19 28.12
CA LEU A 499 22.27 13.71 29.46
C LEU A 499 20.90 14.41 29.57
N LEU A 500 20.09 13.97 30.53
CA LEU A 500 18.78 14.55 30.85
C LEU A 500 18.89 15.62 31.94
N GLY A 501 19.72 15.38 32.96
CA GLY A 501 19.91 16.31 34.07
C GLY A 501 20.50 15.64 35.32
N TYR A 502 20.32 16.27 36.47
CA TYR A 502 20.95 15.86 37.73
C TYR A 502 19.98 15.63 38.88
N ARG A 503 20.35 14.75 39.80
CA ARG A 503 19.66 14.56 41.09
C ARG A 503 20.61 14.88 42.22
N LEU A 504 20.16 15.77 43.10
CA LEU A 504 20.91 16.27 44.23
C LEU A 504 20.45 15.58 45.50
N TYR A 505 21.41 15.25 46.35
CA TYR A 505 21.18 14.55 47.60
C TYR A 505 21.75 15.33 48.77
N ARG A 506 21.13 15.18 49.95
CA ARG A 506 21.49 15.86 51.19
C ARG A 506 21.50 14.90 52.38
N ALA A 507 22.39 15.15 53.33
CA ALA A 507 22.42 14.54 54.65
C ALA A 507 22.89 15.57 55.69
N TYR A 508 22.57 15.36 56.97
CA TYR A 508 22.93 16.28 58.05
C TYR A 508 24.08 15.77 58.92
N THR A 509 24.49 14.50 58.75
CA THR A 509 25.69 13.93 59.37
C THR A 509 26.51 13.14 58.36
N GLU A 510 27.80 12.93 58.64
CA GLU A 510 28.70 12.21 57.73
C GLU A 510 28.31 10.74 57.54
N ALA A 511 27.80 10.10 58.59
CA ALA A 511 27.44 8.67 58.57
C ALA A 511 26.02 8.40 58.02
N GLU A 512 25.21 9.44 57.81
CA GLU A 512 23.84 9.30 57.33
C GLU A 512 23.78 8.98 55.83
N GLU A 513 22.71 8.30 55.42
CA GLU A 513 22.39 8.07 54.02
C GLU A 513 21.93 9.37 53.36
N LEU A 514 22.39 9.59 52.14
CA LEU A 514 22.07 10.78 51.36
C LEU A 514 20.66 10.63 50.77
N ILE A 515 19.76 11.55 51.11
CA ILE A 515 18.38 11.56 50.59
C ILE A 515 18.23 12.55 49.43
N PRO A 516 17.48 12.21 48.37
CA PRO A 516 17.25 13.14 47.26
C PRO A 516 16.42 14.34 47.72
N ILE A 517 16.76 15.54 47.23
CA ILE A 517 16.08 16.79 47.59
C ILE A 517 15.37 17.47 46.41
N ASN A 518 15.35 16.83 45.24
CA ASN A 518 14.60 17.26 44.07
C ASN A 518 13.89 16.07 43.41
N ASP A 519 12.64 16.27 43.02
CA ASP A 519 11.80 15.24 42.40
C ASP A 519 12.09 15.09 40.89
N THR A 520 12.35 16.21 40.22
CA THR A 520 12.62 16.26 38.77
C THR A 520 14.11 16.50 38.48
N PRO A 521 14.68 15.91 37.41
CA PRO A 521 16.07 16.14 37.04
C PRO A 521 16.37 17.62 36.79
N LEU A 522 17.44 18.12 37.40
CA LEU A 522 17.91 19.50 37.23
C LEU A 522 18.66 19.62 35.91
N ILE A 523 18.21 20.50 35.02
CA ILE A 523 18.86 20.73 33.71
C ILE A 523 20.06 21.68 33.85
N GLY A 524 20.00 22.61 34.81
CA GLY A 524 21.09 23.55 35.09
C GLY A 524 22.24 22.94 35.89
N THR A 525 23.32 23.71 36.03
CA THR A 525 24.53 23.31 36.79
C THR A 525 24.65 24.00 38.14
N SER A 526 23.53 24.51 38.66
CA SER A 526 23.45 25.18 39.96
C SER A 526 22.10 24.98 40.61
N TRP A 527 22.07 24.93 41.94
CA TRP A 527 20.86 24.81 42.74
C TRP A 527 20.98 25.62 44.03
N GLN A 528 19.87 26.14 44.53
CA GLN A 528 19.82 26.79 45.83
C GLN A 528 18.96 25.95 46.78
N ASP A 529 19.58 25.44 47.83
CA ASP A 529 18.89 24.80 48.95
C ASP A 529 18.74 25.78 50.13
N SER A 530 17.86 25.49 51.07
CA SER A 530 17.65 26.27 52.29
C SER A 530 17.68 25.35 53.50
N VAL A 531 18.48 25.72 54.51
CA VAL A 531 18.63 24.95 55.75
C VAL A 531 18.30 25.79 56.97
N ASP A 532 17.72 25.14 57.97
CA ASP A 532 17.43 25.79 59.24
C ASP A 532 18.73 26.12 60.00
N MET A 533 18.92 27.41 60.28
CA MET A 533 20.05 27.95 61.03
C MET A 533 19.95 27.73 62.55
N HIS A 534 18.78 27.35 63.06
CA HIS A 534 18.58 27.03 64.47
C HIS A 534 18.89 25.56 64.81
N SER A 535 19.01 24.70 63.80
CA SER A 535 19.39 23.29 63.96
C SER A 535 20.77 23.14 64.61
N LEU A 536 20.92 22.09 65.44
CA LEU A 536 22.19 21.76 66.11
C LEU A 536 23.28 21.27 65.16
N ASN A 537 22.93 20.87 63.94
CA ASN A 537 23.89 20.37 62.96
C ASN A 537 24.69 21.54 62.38
N GLU A 538 26.00 21.58 62.67
CA GLU A 538 26.93 22.60 62.18
C GLU A 538 27.31 22.43 60.70
N GLN A 539 27.01 21.25 60.13
CA GLN A 539 27.43 20.87 58.78
C GLN A 539 26.27 20.22 58.02
N VAL A 540 26.30 20.37 56.70
CA VAL A 540 25.35 19.74 55.78
C VAL A 540 26.13 19.14 54.61
N TYR A 541 25.81 17.90 54.26
CA TYR A 541 26.53 17.11 53.26
C TYR A 541 25.70 17.02 51.98
N TYR A 542 26.35 17.17 50.83
CA TYR A 542 25.70 17.05 49.53
C TYR A 542 26.48 16.09 48.60
N ALA A 543 25.76 15.40 47.75
CA ALA A 543 26.29 14.72 46.57
C ALA A 543 25.31 14.83 45.41
N ILE A 544 25.77 14.55 44.20
CA ILE A 544 24.96 14.66 42.99
C ILE A 544 25.15 13.43 42.10
N SER A 545 24.11 13.00 41.39
CA SER A 545 24.18 12.02 40.30
C SER A 545 23.66 12.61 38.99
N ALA A 546 24.09 12.06 37.87
CA ALA A 546 23.60 12.36 36.53
C ALA A 546 22.56 11.32 36.09
N LEU A 547 21.60 11.76 35.28
CA LEU A 547 20.59 10.92 34.64
C LEU A 547 20.61 11.17 33.13
N ASP A 548 20.49 10.10 32.35
CA ASP A 548 20.26 10.19 30.90
C ASP A 548 18.77 10.25 30.55
N ARG A 549 18.46 10.39 29.25
CA ARG A 549 17.09 10.43 28.70
C ARG A 549 16.33 9.11 28.84
N ARG A 550 16.99 8.02 29.21
CA ARG A 550 16.41 6.70 29.49
C ARG A 550 16.34 6.39 30.99
N TYR A 551 16.64 7.39 31.83
CA TYR A 551 16.64 7.32 33.29
C TYR A 551 17.69 6.36 33.88
N ASN A 552 18.75 6.00 33.15
CA ASN A 552 19.89 5.35 33.79
C ASN A 552 20.60 6.39 34.67
N GLN A 553 20.91 6.01 35.91
CA GLN A 553 21.48 6.90 36.91
C GLN A 553 22.96 6.56 37.16
N SER A 554 23.82 7.57 37.15
CA SER A 554 25.22 7.42 37.54
C SER A 554 25.38 7.04 39.01
N THR A 555 26.59 6.63 39.38
CA THR A 555 27.03 6.66 40.78
C THR A 555 27.03 8.10 41.31
N LEU A 556 27.01 8.27 42.63
CA LEU A 556 27.09 9.59 43.27
C LEU A 556 28.48 10.22 43.09
N SER A 557 28.52 11.54 42.97
CA SER A 557 29.75 12.33 43.09
C SER A 557 30.42 12.15 44.46
N GLN A 558 31.64 12.66 44.58
CA GLN A 558 32.23 12.88 45.91
C GLN A 558 31.33 13.82 46.74
N ARG A 559 31.28 13.55 48.05
CA ARG A 559 30.51 14.35 49.02
C ARG A 559 31.20 15.70 49.25
N VAL A 560 30.39 16.74 49.38
CA VAL A 560 30.85 18.09 49.75
C VAL A 560 30.18 18.55 51.03
N VAL A 561 30.87 19.39 51.79
CA VAL A 561 30.41 19.85 53.11
C VAL A 561 30.18 21.36 53.10
N ALA A 562 28.96 21.78 53.43
CA ALA A 562 28.61 23.17 53.73
C ALA A 562 28.62 23.38 55.26
N LYS A 563 29.52 24.24 55.76
CA LYS A 563 29.64 24.56 57.21
C LYS A 563 28.84 25.80 57.56
N LYS A 564 27.87 25.69 58.47
CA LYS A 564 27.03 26.81 58.90
C LYS A 564 27.85 27.86 59.69
N PRO A 565 27.62 29.16 59.48
CA PRO A 565 28.23 30.20 60.32
C PRO A 565 27.72 30.10 61.77
N GLN A 566 28.61 30.25 62.74
CA GLN A 566 28.22 30.28 64.15
C GLN A 566 27.57 31.63 64.51
N LEU A 567 26.31 31.59 64.94
CA LEU A 567 25.50 32.78 65.27
C LEU A 567 25.04 32.84 66.73
N ARG A 568 25.33 31.81 67.55
CA ARG A 568 24.90 31.77 68.96
C ARG A 568 25.94 32.45 69.85
N PRO A 569 25.57 33.48 70.64
CA PRO A 569 26.43 34.05 71.66
C PRO A 569 26.82 33.00 72.73
N PRO A 570 28.00 33.11 73.37
CA PRO A 570 28.37 32.22 74.46
C PRO A 570 27.51 32.45 75.71
N THR A 571 27.46 31.46 76.60
CA THR A 571 26.86 31.54 77.93
C THR A 571 27.63 32.54 78.81
N SER A 572 26.88 33.34 79.57
CA SER A 572 27.43 34.30 80.53
C SER A 572 28.19 33.59 81.67
N PRO A 573 29.40 34.08 82.05
CA PRO A 573 30.08 33.62 83.25
C PRO A 573 29.28 33.90 84.52
N ILE A 574 29.59 33.18 85.58
CA ILE A 574 29.08 33.43 86.93
C ILE A 574 30.26 33.78 87.82
N ILE A 575 30.28 35.00 88.37
CA ILE A 575 31.23 35.37 89.42
C ILE A 575 30.89 34.54 90.66
N THR A 576 31.84 33.75 91.13
CA THR A 576 31.66 32.86 92.28
C THR A 576 32.06 33.52 93.58
N GLU A 577 33.13 34.31 93.55
CA GLU A 577 33.63 35.05 94.72
C GLU A 577 34.49 36.23 94.31
N ILE A 578 34.55 37.25 95.17
CA ILE A 578 35.52 38.34 95.07
C ILE A 578 36.32 38.38 96.38
N VAL A 579 37.61 38.06 96.30
CA VAL A 579 38.47 37.88 97.46
C VAL A 579 39.41 39.09 97.62
N PRO A 580 39.40 39.80 98.76
CA PRO A 580 40.39 40.83 99.06
C PRO A 580 41.80 40.25 99.19
N GLN A 581 42.74 40.77 98.41
CA GLN A 581 44.14 40.39 98.41
C GLN A 581 45.01 41.58 98.86
N LYS A 582 46.26 41.30 99.29
CA LYS A 582 47.22 42.36 99.69
C LYS A 582 47.41 43.45 98.63
N LYS A 583 47.22 43.11 97.34
CA LYS A 583 47.49 43.98 96.19
C LYS A 583 46.24 44.36 95.37
N GLY A 584 45.02 44.00 95.79
CA GLY A 584 43.81 44.24 94.97
C GLY A 584 42.60 43.41 95.38
N LEU A 585 41.58 43.36 94.53
CA LEU A 585 40.43 42.44 94.63
C LEU A 585 40.56 41.36 93.55
N GLU A 586 40.57 40.09 93.94
CA GLU A 586 40.60 38.96 93.02
C GLU A 586 39.16 38.54 92.71
N ILE A 587 38.72 38.75 91.48
CA ILE A 587 37.42 38.34 90.96
C ILE A 587 37.59 36.92 90.40
N ARG A 588 36.82 35.96 90.92
CA ARG A 588 36.81 34.58 90.44
C ARG A 588 35.47 34.24 89.82
N TRP A 589 35.48 33.49 88.73
CA TRP A 589 34.27 33.10 88.00
C TRP A 589 34.38 31.69 87.44
N VAL A 590 33.22 31.15 87.07
CA VAL A 590 33.08 29.90 86.30
C VAL A 590 32.36 30.23 84.99
N SER A 591 32.83 29.66 83.89
CA SER A 591 32.25 29.79 82.54
C SER A 591 31.51 28.53 82.11
N GLY A 592 30.67 28.64 81.07
CA GLY A 592 29.88 27.52 80.52
C GLY A 592 30.70 26.37 79.90
N GLY A 593 32.01 26.58 79.68
CA GLY A 593 32.93 25.54 79.23
C GLY A 593 32.96 25.37 77.71
N GLU A 594 32.49 26.36 76.95
CA GLU A 594 32.46 26.32 75.49
C GLU A 594 33.87 26.36 74.91
N ASN A 595 34.19 25.39 74.04
CA ASN A 595 35.52 25.29 73.41
C ASN A 595 35.82 26.44 72.44
N SER A 596 34.79 27.18 72.01
CA SER A 596 34.89 28.29 71.05
C SER A 596 35.22 29.64 71.68
N LEU A 597 35.35 29.73 73.02
CA LEU A 597 35.74 30.96 73.68
C LEU A 597 37.15 31.39 73.27
N THR A 598 37.32 32.69 73.04
CA THR A 598 38.63 33.34 72.83
C THR A 598 39.11 34.10 74.07
N GLY A 599 38.19 34.47 74.98
CA GLY A 599 38.55 35.20 76.19
C GLY A 599 37.37 35.69 77.02
N PHE A 600 37.68 36.54 78.00
CA PHE A 600 36.69 37.17 78.88
C PHE A 600 36.88 38.69 78.94
N GLU A 601 35.78 39.44 78.99
CA GLU A 601 35.79 40.87 79.28
C GLU A 601 35.38 41.10 80.73
N VAL A 602 36.21 41.80 81.51
CA VAL A 602 35.90 42.14 82.90
C VAL A 602 35.54 43.62 82.98
N TYR A 603 34.35 43.91 83.50
CA TYR A 603 33.81 45.24 83.67
C TYR A 603 33.78 45.62 85.15
N ARG A 604 33.95 46.92 85.43
CA ARG A 604 33.87 47.49 86.78
C ARG A 604 33.05 48.77 86.78
N ARG A 605 32.23 48.95 87.81
CA ARG A 605 31.51 50.19 88.10
C ARG A 605 31.78 50.61 89.54
N GLN A 606 32.15 51.86 89.79
CA GLN A 606 32.27 52.35 91.16
C GLN A 606 30.88 52.74 91.69
N ASP A 607 30.67 52.63 92.99
CA ASP A 607 29.46 53.14 93.62
C ASP A 607 29.34 54.66 93.41
N GLY A 608 28.19 55.10 92.90
CA GLY A 608 27.95 56.46 92.38
C GLY A 608 28.09 56.62 90.87
N ASP A 609 28.74 55.69 90.15
CA ASP A 609 28.82 55.73 88.69
C ASP A 609 27.57 55.12 88.03
N THR A 610 27.13 55.71 86.92
CA THR A 610 25.98 55.23 86.14
C THR A 610 26.31 54.12 85.14
N GLN A 611 27.58 53.93 84.77
CA GLN A 611 28.00 52.94 83.77
C GLN A 611 29.23 52.16 84.20
N ALA A 612 29.26 50.87 83.88
CA ALA A 612 30.44 50.03 84.05
C ALA A 612 31.46 50.33 82.94
N THR A 613 32.74 50.42 83.29
CA THR A 613 33.86 50.56 82.36
C THR A 613 34.53 49.20 82.14
N LEU A 614 34.95 48.93 80.90
CA LEU A 614 35.77 47.75 80.59
C LEU A 614 37.14 47.92 81.24
N LEU A 615 37.51 47.01 82.13
CA LEU A 615 38.83 46.99 82.75
C LEU A 615 39.88 46.33 81.87
N LEU A 616 39.52 45.17 81.31
CA LEU A 616 40.45 44.33 80.59
C LEU A 616 39.71 43.30 79.72
N TYR A 617 40.30 43.00 78.57
CA TYR A 617 40.05 41.77 77.83
C TYR A 617 41.13 40.73 78.15
N LEU A 618 40.72 39.59 78.69
CA LEU A 618 41.58 38.44 78.98
C LEU A 618 41.55 37.48 77.80
N SER A 619 42.61 37.46 77.01
CA SER A 619 42.76 36.57 75.84
C SER A 619 43.01 35.09 76.20
N ASN A 620 42.76 34.70 77.45
CA ASN A 620 42.84 33.31 77.91
C ASN A 620 41.43 32.78 78.13
N PRO A 621 40.91 31.90 77.24
CA PRO A 621 39.55 31.39 77.33
C PRO A 621 39.33 30.40 78.49
N ARG A 622 40.39 30.02 79.19
CA ARG A 622 40.35 29.18 80.40
C ARG A 622 40.62 29.97 81.68
N ALA A 623 40.71 31.29 81.62
CA ALA A 623 40.89 32.10 82.82
C ALA A 623 39.66 31.97 83.74
N THR A 624 39.91 31.70 85.01
CA THR A 624 38.88 31.61 86.05
C THR A 624 38.98 32.73 87.08
N SER A 625 39.98 33.61 86.96
CA SER A 625 40.13 34.75 87.85
C SER A 625 40.90 35.92 87.24
N TYR A 626 40.70 37.10 87.83
CA TYR A 626 41.45 38.32 87.54
C TYR A 626 41.65 39.14 88.81
N LEU A 627 42.84 39.72 88.97
CA LEU A 627 43.18 40.57 90.11
C LEU A 627 43.15 42.05 89.70
N ASP A 628 42.12 42.78 90.14
CA ASP A 628 42.04 44.24 89.99
C ASP A 628 42.91 44.92 91.06
N LYS A 629 44.02 45.52 90.62
CA LYS A 629 44.99 46.21 91.49
C LYS A 629 44.71 47.69 91.63
N ASN A 630 43.88 48.27 90.76
CA ASN A 630 43.68 49.71 90.65
C ASN A 630 42.41 50.13 91.41
N ILE A 631 42.42 49.89 92.72
CA ILE A 631 41.29 50.14 93.62
C ILE A 631 41.71 50.97 94.83
N ASP A 632 40.90 51.96 95.17
CA ASP A 632 41.04 52.72 96.41
C ASP A 632 40.43 51.97 97.61
N SER A 633 41.10 52.04 98.76
CA SER A 633 40.60 51.50 100.03
C SER A 633 39.29 52.16 100.44
N ARG A 634 38.36 51.39 101.02
CA ARG A 634 37.03 51.83 101.48
C ARG A 634 36.08 52.38 100.41
N LYS A 635 36.37 52.17 99.12
CA LYS A 635 35.41 52.38 98.02
C LYS A 635 34.72 51.08 97.61
N VAL A 636 33.47 51.19 97.20
CA VAL A 636 32.63 50.08 96.75
C VAL A 636 32.69 49.99 95.22
N TYR A 637 32.90 48.78 94.71
CA TYR A 637 32.93 48.47 93.28
C TYR A 637 31.98 47.32 92.96
N PHE A 638 31.42 47.34 91.77
CA PHE A 638 30.60 46.28 91.19
C PHE A 638 31.33 45.70 89.98
N TYR A 639 31.46 44.37 89.93
CA TYR A 639 32.14 43.67 88.84
C TYR A 639 31.17 42.80 88.06
N SER A 640 31.35 42.73 86.74
CA SER A 640 30.68 41.78 85.85
C SER A 640 31.65 41.22 84.82
N VAL A 641 31.40 40.01 84.33
CA VAL A 641 32.25 39.33 83.36
C VAL A 641 31.40 38.87 82.16
N CYS A 642 31.92 39.02 80.95
CA CYS A 642 31.33 38.48 79.72
C CYS A 642 32.26 37.43 79.10
N SER A 643 31.69 36.35 78.56
CA SER A 643 32.40 35.40 77.69
C SER A 643 32.48 35.95 76.27
N VAL A 644 33.58 35.73 75.56
CA VAL A 644 33.79 36.21 74.19
C VAL A 644 34.19 35.06 73.28
N ILE A 645 33.51 34.92 72.14
CA ILE A 645 33.89 34.01 71.03
C ILE A 645 34.61 34.81 69.95
N SER A 646 34.02 35.93 69.51
CA SER A 646 34.62 36.87 68.56
C SER A 646 34.18 38.29 68.92
N SER A 647 34.79 39.32 68.32
CA SER A 647 34.44 40.73 68.59
C SER A 647 32.96 41.07 68.37
N SER A 648 32.24 40.27 67.58
CA SER A 648 30.80 40.40 67.31
C SER A 648 29.91 39.45 68.12
N LEU A 649 30.48 38.49 68.87
CA LEU A 649 29.75 37.48 69.65
C LEU A 649 30.30 37.39 71.08
N ARG A 650 29.65 38.13 71.99
CA ARG A 650 29.87 38.10 73.44
C ARG A 650 28.59 37.74 74.18
N SER A 651 28.71 37.16 75.36
CA SER A 651 27.58 36.87 76.24
C SER A 651 26.95 38.16 76.78
N LEU A 652 25.78 38.03 77.42
CA LEU A 652 25.33 39.06 78.36
C LEU A 652 26.32 39.16 79.54
N PRO A 653 26.47 40.32 80.21
CA PRO A 653 27.27 40.42 81.42
C PRO A 653 26.73 39.51 82.53
N SER A 654 27.63 38.94 83.34
CA SER A 654 27.24 38.27 84.57
C SER A 654 26.49 39.24 85.51
N PRO A 655 25.66 38.75 86.44
CA PRO A 655 25.12 39.58 87.52
C PRO A 655 26.25 40.32 88.25
N GLU A 656 26.03 41.61 88.52
CA GLU A 656 27.03 42.44 89.19
C GLU A 656 27.28 41.93 90.62
N HIS A 657 28.56 41.77 90.97
CA HIS A 657 28.98 41.40 92.31
C HIS A 657 29.64 42.59 93.01
N ARG A 658 29.09 42.95 94.17
CA ARG A 658 29.56 44.06 95.00
C ARG A 658 30.78 43.63 95.81
N ALA A 659 31.83 44.44 95.78
CA ALA A 659 33.03 44.25 96.58
C ALA A 659 33.54 45.58 97.14
N MET A 660 34.18 45.52 98.30
CA MET A 660 34.87 46.64 98.92
C MET A 660 36.14 46.10 99.55
N ARG A 661 37.26 46.82 99.36
CA ARG A 661 38.49 46.51 100.07
C ARG A 661 38.44 47.18 101.46
N PRO A 662 38.44 46.41 102.56
CA PRO A 662 38.38 46.95 103.91
C PRO A 662 39.58 47.85 104.25
#